data_AF-A0A7S0Z3D6-F1
#
_entry.id   AF-A0A7S0Z3D6-F1
#
_cell.length_a   1.000
_cell.length_b   1.000
_cell.length_c   1.000
_cell.angle_alpha   90.00
_cell.angle_beta   90.00
_cell.angle_gamma   90.00
#
_symmetry.space_group_name_H-M   'P 1'
#
loop_
_entity.id
_entity.type
_entity.pdbx_description
1 polymer ?
#
loop_
_entity_poly.entity_id
_entity_poly.type
_entity_poly.pdbx_seq_one_letter_code
_entity_poly.pdbx_strand_id
1 'polypeptide(L)'
;GRSSRVIDAATHNALARIDASRIARAPTLGTTRAFVVTPSRTRVDAGDVVDVRVSTTSTSTNATALSTHWLAAYSPAGADVTATAPVKYAVLVDVDASYVASGAASVRFRLTSHRAETYDFVLFASSTVADDDGVDAPDVEHAAVIARSDAVAIDGALSPMWPRVTLPPGWAGASARVAWQSGRNASHGATLSYRVIDDDVGGDVVRVRAMTSTYDARDLCGGVAAGFGYRHPGFVHAADVVAPPGAVVEYYISDDVDAARTRYEMTMPVAEGPDASMTIAMFADMGRGSDDDSFTWDSYGRPALNVSGALSADARDGKINAAFLFGDLSYAVGFASVWDEWASQIQNWTSRVPFLTNMGNHELDAPPDAWLGAPDRVPDVFGGDDSGGECGVPATTLFPSPRQGIDADWFAVTLGSIRVVSIDTEVDFTSASPQGRWLARELASIDRTRTPWVVVGGHRPGVIDSTDGPDHRPAPPAGKLNPSDLSVMELLQEHVWPLLVQYNVTLAFWGHNHVYQRSCAWSVVEPGAADGCVAYSSKRDDDVAVYVEPGAPVNIVVGTGGARHTYNGHGHTFTEKSFYKFGYVRLTALNRTHMYGEFQEAGSGYGDVLDKFLITQRDYGGASNATATLIAQLREEVSEWKAVTYVMAIFTCATLGVFAFLVYTRWRDAHVDDRHRFHILQEMDDVAQL
;
A
#
# COMPACT_ATOMS: atom_id res chain seq x y z
N GLY A 1 0.40 -42.49 3.38
CA GLY A 1 1.54 -41.75 2.80
C GLY A 1 1.66 -41.75 1.26
N ARG A 2 0.71 -42.30 0.47
CA ARG A 2 0.68 -42.14 -1.00
C ARG A 2 -0.57 -41.38 -1.51
N SER A 3 -1.58 -41.19 -0.67
CA SER A 3 -2.84 -40.52 -1.02
C SER A 3 -2.82 -39.00 -0.84
N SER A 4 -1.94 -38.44 -0.01
CA SER A 4 -1.84 -36.97 0.19
C SER A 4 -1.13 -36.28 -0.97
N ARG A 5 -0.06 -36.87 -1.52
CA ARG A 5 0.70 -36.32 -2.66
C ARG A 5 -0.11 -36.22 -3.96
N VAL A 6 -1.14 -37.05 -4.14
CA VAL A 6 -1.97 -37.05 -5.36
C VAL A 6 -3.12 -36.04 -5.25
N ILE A 7 -3.55 -35.72 -4.03
CA ILE A 7 -4.57 -34.68 -3.80
C ILE A 7 -3.92 -33.28 -3.85
N ASP A 8 -2.70 -33.11 -3.32
CA ASP A 8 -1.97 -31.82 -3.42
C ASP A 8 -1.63 -31.45 -4.87
N ALA A 9 -1.17 -32.41 -5.69
CA ALA A 9 -0.93 -32.16 -7.12
C ALA A 9 -2.22 -31.85 -7.90
N ALA A 10 -3.40 -32.26 -7.42
CA ALA A 10 -4.68 -31.99 -8.06
C ALA A 10 -5.25 -30.61 -7.67
N THR A 11 -4.97 -30.10 -6.47
CA THR A 11 -5.22 -28.69 -6.10
C THR A 11 -4.24 -27.73 -6.76
N HIS A 12 -2.97 -28.10 -6.93
CA HIS A 12 -1.97 -27.28 -7.63
C HIS A 12 -2.13 -27.30 -9.16
N ASN A 13 -2.79 -28.32 -9.73
CA ASN A 13 -3.15 -28.37 -11.16
C ASN A 13 -4.56 -27.82 -11.48
N ALA A 14 -5.29 -27.29 -10.48
CA ALA A 14 -6.59 -26.65 -10.71
C ALA A 14 -6.47 -25.19 -11.24
N LEU A 15 -5.27 -24.79 -11.69
CA LEU A 15 -4.90 -23.44 -12.13
C LEU A 15 -5.39 -23.01 -13.53
N ALA A 16 -6.33 -23.71 -14.16
CA ALA A 16 -6.76 -23.34 -15.51
C ALA A 16 -8.26 -23.51 -15.71
N ARG A 17 -9.03 -22.46 -15.45
CA ARG A 17 -10.38 -22.30 -16.01
C ARG A 17 -10.75 -20.84 -16.22
N ILE A 18 -10.08 -20.14 -17.15
CA ILE A 18 -10.56 -18.82 -17.63
C ILE A 18 -10.37 -18.71 -19.15
N ASP A 19 -11.28 -17.96 -19.74
CA ASP A 19 -11.65 -17.84 -21.16
C ASP A 19 -10.46 -17.76 -22.13
N ALA A 20 -10.39 -18.73 -23.05
CA ALA A 20 -9.31 -18.95 -24.00
C ALA A 20 -9.44 -18.09 -25.28
N SER A 21 -10.11 -16.94 -25.21
CA SER A 21 -10.45 -16.14 -26.39
C SER A 21 -9.41 -15.07 -26.77
N ARG A 22 -8.30 -14.94 -26.04
CA ARG A 22 -7.41 -13.75 -26.13
C ARG A 22 -6.08 -13.94 -26.86
N ILE A 23 -5.73 -15.18 -27.25
CA ILE A 23 -4.65 -15.42 -28.20
C ILE A 23 -5.22 -16.19 -29.37
N ALA A 24 -5.06 -15.65 -30.58
CA ALA A 24 -5.46 -16.34 -31.79
C ALA A 24 -4.77 -17.72 -31.81
N ARG A 25 -5.56 -18.81 -31.76
CA ARG A 25 -5.03 -20.16 -32.01
C ARG A 25 -4.36 -20.13 -33.37
N ALA A 26 -3.03 -20.16 -33.38
CA ALA A 26 -2.28 -20.45 -34.59
C ALA A 26 -2.88 -21.73 -35.19
N PRO A 27 -3.39 -21.71 -36.44
CA PRO A 27 -3.93 -22.89 -37.07
C PRO A 27 -2.75 -23.86 -37.23
N THR A 28 -2.80 -24.96 -36.48
CA THR A 28 -1.79 -26.03 -36.41
C THR A 28 -0.42 -25.62 -35.84
N LEU A 29 0.00 -26.33 -34.78
CA LEU A 29 1.37 -26.37 -34.24
C LEU A 29 2.36 -26.83 -35.32
N GLY A 30 2.74 -25.92 -36.21
CA GLY A 30 3.96 -26.04 -36.97
C GLY A 30 5.08 -25.48 -36.11
N THR A 31 5.76 -26.32 -35.32
CA THR A 31 7.14 -26.02 -34.96
C THR A 31 7.85 -25.72 -36.27
N THR A 32 8.18 -24.47 -36.58
CA THR A 32 9.20 -24.26 -37.59
C THR A 32 10.46 -24.82 -36.93
N ARG A 33 10.99 -25.95 -37.46
CA ARG A 33 12.25 -26.56 -36.98
C ARG A 33 13.47 -25.63 -37.09
N ALA A 34 13.24 -24.36 -37.42
CA ALA A 34 14.22 -23.33 -37.66
C ALA A 34 14.70 -22.67 -36.38
N PHE A 35 13.93 -22.55 -35.30
CA PHE A 35 14.39 -21.89 -34.06
C PHE A 35 14.56 -22.87 -32.91
N VAL A 36 15.63 -22.67 -32.14
CA VAL A 36 15.96 -23.44 -30.94
C VAL A 36 16.12 -22.45 -29.78
N VAL A 37 15.45 -22.76 -28.67
CA VAL A 37 15.56 -22.03 -27.39
C VAL A 37 16.23 -22.96 -26.38
N THR A 38 17.38 -22.56 -25.85
CA THR A 38 18.22 -23.41 -24.99
C THR A 38 18.62 -22.66 -23.72
N PRO A 39 18.07 -23.03 -22.56
CA PRO A 39 18.54 -22.55 -21.26
C PRO A 39 19.93 -23.12 -20.96
N SER A 40 20.80 -22.32 -20.35
CA SER A 40 22.16 -22.74 -19.98
C SER A 40 22.20 -23.71 -18.79
N ARG A 41 21.09 -23.82 -18.07
CA ARG A 41 20.92 -24.68 -16.89
C ARG A 41 19.60 -25.43 -16.96
N THR A 42 19.57 -26.65 -16.44
CA THR A 42 18.34 -27.46 -16.30
C THR A 42 17.80 -27.47 -14.87
N ARG A 43 18.54 -26.90 -13.91
CA ARG A 43 18.20 -26.83 -12.50
C ARG A 43 18.87 -25.62 -11.85
N VAL A 44 18.15 -24.88 -11.03
CA VAL A 44 18.62 -23.67 -10.33
C VAL A 44 17.97 -23.50 -8.96
N ASP A 45 18.57 -22.69 -8.10
CA ASP A 45 17.92 -22.16 -6.90
C ASP A 45 17.12 -20.88 -7.24
N ALA A 46 16.11 -20.54 -6.44
CA ALA A 46 15.40 -19.26 -6.60
C ALA A 46 16.36 -18.08 -6.41
N GLY A 47 16.36 -17.14 -7.36
CA GLY A 47 17.27 -16.00 -7.43
C GLY A 47 18.49 -16.22 -8.32
N ASP A 48 18.73 -17.43 -8.85
CA ASP A 48 19.80 -17.68 -9.81
C ASP A 48 19.49 -17.08 -11.19
N VAL A 49 20.56 -16.76 -11.94
CA VAL A 49 20.49 -16.32 -13.33
C VAL A 49 20.66 -17.50 -14.28
N VAL A 50 19.79 -17.58 -15.28
CA VAL A 50 19.83 -18.51 -16.41
C VAL A 50 20.00 -17.71 -17.70
N ASP A 51 21.04 -18.03 -18.46
CA ASP A 51 21.19 -17.53 -19.82
C ASP A 51 20.35 -18.39 -20.77
N VAL A 52 19.48 -17.77 -21.54
CA VAL A 52 18.62 -18.46 -22.50
C VAL A 52 19.00 -18.05 -23.89
N ARG A 53 19.57 -19.00 -24.64
CA ARG A 53 20.03 -18.79 -26.00
C ARG A 53 18.88 -19.06 -26.97
N VAL A 54 18.62 -18.10 -27.84
CA VAL A 54 17.79 -18.26 -29.03
C VAL A 54 18.70 -18.33 -30.24
N SER A 55 18.48 -19.29 -31.15
CA SER A 55 19.20 -19.35 -32.42
C SER A 55 18.36 -19.94 -33.53
N THR A 56 18.58 -19.48 -34.76
CA THR A 56 17.99 -20.07 -35.95
C THR A 56 18.96 -20.99 -36.70
N THR A 57 18.46 -22.10 -37.23
CA THR A 57 19.16 -22.96 -38.20
C THR A 57 18.90 -22.52 -39.65
N SER A 58 18.11 -21.47 -39.86
CA SER A 58 17.84 -20.91 -41.20
C SER A 58 19.06 -20.17 -41.73
N THR A 59 19.42 -20.43 -42.99
CA THR A 59 20.49 -19.70 -43.69
C THR A 59 20.05 -18.33 -44.23
N SER A 60 18.75 -18.02 -44.16
CA SER A 60 18.19 -16.71 -44.52
C SER A 60 17.44 -16.11 -43.34
N THR A 61 17.86 -14.93 -42.90
CA THR A 61 17.22 -14.14 -41.84
C THR A 61 16.39 -13.02 -42.47
N ASN A 62 15.12 -12.88 -42.07
CA ASN A 62 14.30 -11.72 -42.43
C ASN A 62 14.34 -10.75 -41.24
N ALA A 63 15.08 -9.66 -41.38
CA ALA A 63 15.30 -8.69 -40.30
C ALA A 63 13.99 -8.11 -39.74
N THR A 64 13.00 -7.84 -40.60
CA THR A 64 11.69 -7.33 -40.18
C THR A 64 10.87 -8.35 -39.39
N ALA A 65 11.03 -9.64 -39.69
CA ALA A 65 10.40 -10.68 -38.88
C ALA A 65 11.11 -10.83 -37.54
N LEU A 66 12.45 -10.88 -37.54
CA LEU A 66 13.24 -11.03 -36.32
C LEU A 66 13.09 -9.84 -35.35
N SER A 67 12.81 -8.64 -35.84
CA SER A 67 12.57 -7.48 -34.99
C SER A 67 11.28 -7.57 -34.16
N THR A 68 10.40 -8.51 -34.48
CA THR A 68 9.16 -8.77 -33.73
C THR A 68 9.32 -9.83 -32.64
N HIS A 69 10.52 -10.39 -32.50
CA HIS A 69 10.72 -11.53 -31.60
C HIS A 69 10.99 -11.11 -30.17
N TRP A 70 10.32 -11.80 -29.25
CA TRP A 70 10.52 -11.66 -27.81
C TRP A 70 10.45 -13.02 -27.14
N LEU A 71 11.12 -13.13 -26.00
CA LEU A 71 11.28 -14.36 -25.25
C LEU A 71 10.62 -14.20 -23.88
N ALA A 72 9.73 -15.10 -23.53
CA ALA A 72 8.97 -15.04 -22.29
C ALA A 72 9.29 -16.22 -21.37
N ALA A 73 9.42 -15.96 -20.07
CA ALA A 73 9.56 -16.98 -19.04
C ALA A 73 8.18 -17.38 -18.49
N TYR A 74 7.85 -18.67 -18.54
CA TYR A 74 6.63 -19.23 -17.98
C TYR A 74 6.95 -20.12 -16.79
N SER A 75 6.12 -20.03 -15.77
CA SER A 75 6.13 -20.90 -14.61
C SER A 75 4.67 -21.31 -14.32
N PRO A 76 4.31 -22.59 -14.14
CA PRO A 76 5.13 -23.77 -14.43
C PRO A 76 5.54 -23.86 -15.90
N ALA A 77 6.57 -24.67 -16.18
CA ALA A 77 6.85 -25.09 -17.55
C ALA A 77 5.62 -25.78 -18.17
N GLY A 78 5.39 -25.57 -19.46
CA GLY A 78 4.25 -26.14 -20.17
C GLY A 78 2.93 -25.37 -20.03
N ALA A 79 2.95 -24.20 -19.35
CA ALA A 79 1.76 -23.36 -19.20
C ALA A 79 1.12 -23.01 -20.56
N ASP A 80 -0.21 -22.98 -20.59
CA ASP A 80 -0.98 -22.54 -21.75
C ASP A 80 -0.81 -21.03 -21.91
N VAL A 81 -0.06 -20.66 -22.94
CA VAL A 81 0.27 -19.26 -23.24
C VAL A 81 -0.96 -18.41 -23.51
N THR A 82 -2.08 -19.04 -23.89
CA THR A 82 -3.35 -18.35 -24.20
C THR A 82 -4.19 -18.04 -22.96
N ALA A 83 -3.86 -18.66 -21.83
CA ALA A 83 -4.62 -18.56 -20.59
C ALA A 83 -3.79 -18.05 -19.40
N THR A 84 -2.47 -17.99 -19.51
CA THR A 84 -1.57 -17.62 -18.43
C THR A 84 -0.60 -16.55 -18.92
N ALA A 85 -0.50 -15.44 -18.19
CA ALA A 85 0.52 -14.44 -18.44
C ALA A 85 1.93 -15.03 -18.18
N PRO A 86 2.93 -14.75 -19.04
CA PRO A 86 4.31 -15.00 -18.68
C PRO A 86 4.67 -14.24 -17.41
N VAL A 87 5.60 -14.81 -16.65
CA VAL A 87 6.15 -14.18 -15.44
C VAL A 87 6.86 -12.86 -15.79
N LYS A 88 7.62 -12.90 -16.88
CA LYS A 88 8.42 -11.81 -17.43
C LYS A 88 8.88 -12.12 -18.83
N TYR A 89 9.34 -11.10 -19.56
CA TYR A 89 9.71 -11.22 -20.95
C TYR A 89 10.90 -10.33 -21.32
N ALA A 90 11.52 -10.59 -22.47
CA ALA A 90 12.58 -9.77 -23.04
C ALA A 90 12.40 -9.65 -24.55
N VAL A 91 12.47 -8.43 -25.06
CA VAL A 91 12.48 -8.15 -26.51
C VAL A 91 13.89 -8.40 -27.03
N LEU A 92 14.05 -9.32 -27.99
CA LEU A 92 15.38 -9.82 -28.35
C LEU A 92 16.28 -8.75 -28.98
N VAL A 93 15.70 -7.82 -29.74
CA VAL A 93 16.45 -6.74 -30.39
C VAL A 93 16.93 -5.66 -29.43
N ASP A 94 16.25 -5.50 -28.29
CA ASP A 94 16.64 -4.56 -27.25
C ASP A 94 17.79 -5.13 -26.40
N VAL A 95 17.83 -6.46 -26.25
CA VAL A 95 18.92 -7.17 -25.59
C VAL A 95 20.17 -7.26 -26.49
N ASP A 96 19.99 -7.64 -27.75
CA ASP A 96 21.07 -7.75 -28.73
C ASP A 96 20.61 -7.30 -30.12
N ALA A 97 20.96 -6.07 -30.48
CA ALA A 97 20.63 -5.49 -31.79
C ALA A 97 21.19 -6.30 -32.98
N SER A 98 22.20 -7.15 -32.78
CA SER A 98 22.72 -8.03 -33.84
C SER A 98 21.78 -9.19 -34.17
N TYR A 99 20.78 -9.46 -33.33
CA TYR A 99 19.80 -10.52 -33.50
C TYR A 99 19.12 -10.49 -34.87
N VAL A 100 18.76 -9.31 -35.38
CA VAL A 100 18.09 -9.18 -36.68
C VAL A 100 18.95 -9.60 -37.87
N ALA A 101 20.27 -9.62 -37.70
CA ALA A 101 21.22 -10.08 -38.71
C ALA A 101 21.60 -11.54 -38.49
N SER A 102 21.89 -11.91 -37.24
CA SER A 102 22.44 -13.22 -36.86
C SER A 102 21.38 -14.31 -36.68
N GLY A 103 20.15 -13.92 -36.35
CA GLY A 103 19.09 -14.81 -35.87
C GLY A 103 19.45 -15.51 -34.54
N ALA A 104 20.41 -14.98 -33.78
CA ALA A 104 20.86 -15.54 -32.52
C ALA A 104 21.06 -14.46 -31.45
N ALA A 105 20.57 -14.72 -30.25
CA ALA A 105 20.69 -13.84 -29.08
C ALA A 105 20.79 -14.69 -27.80
N SER A 106 21.28 -14.10 -26.72
CA SER A 106 21.29 -14.70 -25.39
C SER A 106 20.69 -13.72 -24.41
N VAL A 107 19.68 -14.15 -23.67
CA VAL A 107 18.96 -13.31 -22.70
C VAL A 107 19.19 -13.85 -21.29
N ARG A 108 19.51 -12.99 -20.34
CA ARG A 108 19.63 -13.37 -18.92
C ARG A 108 18.29 -13.23 -18.21
N PHE A 109 17.85 -14.30 -17.56
CA PHE A 109 16.71 -14.29 -16.65
C PHE A 109 17.15 -14.71 -15.25
N ARG A 110 16.96 -13.85 -14.27
CA ARG A 110 17.01 -14.19 -12.85
C ARG A 110 15.70 -14.84 -12.43
N LEU A 111 15.69 -16.13 -12.10
CA LEU A 111 14.43 -16.83 -11.84
C LEU A 111 14.05 -16.78 -10.36
N THR A 112 13.00 -16.06 -10.02
CA THR A 112 12.36 -16.09 -8.69
C THR A 112 11.52 -17.36 -8.53
N SER A 113 11.07 -17.72 -7.33
CA SER A 113 10.05 -18.77 -7.19
C SER A 113 8.66 -18.17 -7.43
N HIS A 114 7.80 -18.86 -8.17
CA HIS A 114 6.35 -18.61 -8.17
C HIS A 114 5.56 -19.82 -7.68
N ARG A 115 6.18 -20.60 -6.79
CA ARG A 115 5.62 -21.82 -6.16
C ARG A 115 5.27 -22.93 -7.15
N ALA A 116 5.88 -22.89 -8.32
CA ALA A 116 5.93 -24.00 -9.25
C ALA A 116 7.38 -24.46 -9.41
N GLU A 117 7.59 -25.78 -9.46
CA GLU A 117 8.92 -26.39 -9.46
C GLU A 117 9.67 -26.25 -10.79
N THR A 118 9.07 -25.63 -11.81
CA THR A 118 9.65 -25.55 -13.15
C THR A 118 9.39 -24.21 -13.85
N TYR A 119 10.30 -23.89 -14.76
CA TYR A 119 10.17 -22.84 -15.76
C TYR A 119 10.40 -23.41 -17.16
N ASP A 120 9.79 -22.80 -18.17
CA ASP A 120 10.29 -22.87 -19.54
C ASP A 120 10.25 -21.49 -20.21
N PHE A 121 10.86 -21.41 -21.39
CA PHE A 121 11.00 -20.18 -22.14
C PHE A 121 10.37 -20.34 -23.51
N VAL A 122 9.50 -19.39 -23.87
CA VAL A 122 8.74 -19.42 -25.11
C VAL A 122 9.11 -18.23 -25.96
N LEU A 123 9.54 -18.49 -27.19
CA LEU A 123 9.83 -17.50 -28.21
C LEU A 123 8.54 -17.17 -28.97
N PHE A 124 8.23 -15.89 -29.08
CA PHE A 124 7.09 -15.38 -29.83
C PHE A 124 7.53 -14.43 -30.95
N ALA A 125 6.60 -14.16 -31.88
CA ALA A 125 6.63 -13.01 -32.78
C ALA A 125 5.34 -12.20 -32.60
N SER A 126 5.45 -10.89 -32.41
CA SER A 126 4.33 -9.95 -32.40
C SER A 126 4.79 -8.51 -32.68
N SER A 127 3.85 -7.63 -33.06
CA SER A 127 4.07 -6.19 -32.94
C SER A 127 4.34 -5.80 -31.48
N THR A 128 4.84 -4.57 -31.29
CA THR A 128 4.77 -3.89 -29.99
C THR A 128 3.57 -2.97 -29.94
N VAL A 129 3.04 -2.77 -28.75
CA VAL A 129 2.02 -1.79 -28.39
C VAL A 129 2.57 -0.95 -27.25
N ALA A 130 2.33 0.34 -27.26
CA ALA A 130 2.66 1.18 -26.11
C ALA A 130 1.80 0.73 -24.92
N ASP A 131 2.41 0.50 -23.77
CA ASP A 131 1.71 0.36 -22.49
C ASP A 131 1.17 1.72 -22.01
N ASP A 132 0.46 1.73 -20.88
CA ASP A 132 -0.16 2.93 -20.32
C ASP A 132 0.87 4.01 -19.92
N ASP A 133 2.14 3.62 -19.73
CA ASP A 133 3.27 4.51 -19.49
C ASP A 133 3.99 4.96 -20.79
N GLY A 134 3.54 4.50 -21.95
CA GLY A 134 4.11 4.84 -23.26
C GLY A 134 5.41 4.10 -23.58
N VAL A 135 5.66 2.96 -22.94
CA VAL A 135 6.77 2.04 -23.23
C VAL A 135 6.28 0.95 -24.19
N ASP A 136 7.03 0.71 -25.27
CA ASP A 136 6.69 -0.35 -26.23
C ASP A 136 6.81 -1.74 -25.58
N ALA A 137 5.67 -2.39 -25.33
CA ALA A 137 5.56 -3.75 -24.83
C ALA A 137 5.11 -4.72 -25.95
N PRO A 138 5.42 -6.02 -25.89
CA PRO A 138 4.92 -6.97 -26.87
C PRO A 138 3.39 -7.07 -26.88
N ASP A 139 2.79 -7.06 -28.07
CA ASP A 139 1.36 -7.35 -28.28
C ASP A 139 1.07 -8.83 -28.02
N VAL A 140 0.77 -9.14 -26.77
CA VAL A 140 0.51 -10.52 -26.33
C VAL A 140 -0.77 -11.12 -26.91
N GLU A 141 -1.75 -10.29 -27.29
CA GLU A 141 -3.02 -10.76 -27.86
C GLU A 141 -2.84 -11.32 -29.28
N HIS A 142 -1.92 -10.72 -30.04
CA HIS A 142 -1.62 -11.11 -31.42
C HIS A 142 -0.30 -11.90 -31.56
N ALA A 143 0.24 -12.40 -30.45
CA ALA A 143 1.51 -13.11 -30.44
C ALA A 143 1.43 -14.53 -31.03
N ALA A 144 2.37 -14.85 -31.92
CA ALA A 144 2.53 -16.19 -32.48
C ALA A 144 3.68 -16.94 -31.79
N VAL A 145 3.39 -18.13 -31.24
CA VAL A 145 4.41 -19.02 -30.66
C VAL A 145 5.31 -19.59 -31.77
N ILE A 146 6.63 -19.43 -31.61
CA ILE A 146 7.64 -19.93 -32.55
C ILE A 146 8.31 -21.20 -32.02
N ALA A 147 8.81 -21.15 -30.79
CA ALA A 147 9.58 -22.23 -30.18
C ALA A 147 9.45 -22.19 -28.65
N ARG A 148 9.71 -23.32 -28.00
CA ARG A 148 9.70 -23.48 -26.54
C ARG A 148 10.94 -24.27 -26.11
N SER A 149 11.52 -23.92 -24.97
CA SER A 149 12.66 -24.64 -24.40
C SER A 149 12.26 -25.93 -23.70
N ASP A 150 13.26 -26.75 -23.36
CA ASP A 150 13.12 -27.72 -22.27
C ASP A 150 12.92 -27.00 -20.93
N ALA A 151 12.36 -27.71 -19.96
CA ALA A 151 12.10 -27.17 -18.62
C ALA A 151 13.38 -27.00 -17.79
N VAL A 152 13.41 -25.94 -16.98
CA VAL A 152 14.39 -25.68 -15.93
C VAL A 152 13.72 -25.90 -14.58
N ALA A 153 14.25 -26.79 -13.76
CA ALA A 153 13.74 -27.03 -12.41
C ALA A 153 14.20 -25.94 -11.44
N ILE A 154 13.31 -25.52 -10.53
CA ILE A 154 13.64 -24.64 -9.40
C ILE A 154 13.63 -25.43 -8.10
N ASP A 155 14.78 -25.45 -7.44
CA ASP A 155 14.94 -26.04 -6.13
C ASP A 155 14.27 -25.18 -5.05
N GLY A 156 13.60 -25.86 -4.11
CA GLY A 156 12.91 -25.18 -3.01
C GLY A 156 11.74 -24.29 -3.45
N ALA A 157 11.15 -24.49 -4.64
CA ALA A 157 10.07 -23.64 -5.13
C ALA A 157 8.88 -23.52 -4.16
N LEU A 158 8.60 -24.57 -3.39
CA LEU A 158 7.52 -24.61 -2.39
C LEU A 158 7.97 -24.18 -0.98
N SER A 159 9.26 -23.92 -0.76
CA SER A 159 9.83 -23.64 0.56
C SER A 159 9.36 -22.29 1.13
N PRO A 160 9.41 -22.10 2.46
CA PRO A 160 9.22 -20.79 3.09
C PRO A 160 10.21 -19.74 2.56
N MET A 161 9.71 -18.57 2.16
CA MET A 161 10.52 -17.48 1.56
C MET A 161 9.98 -16.08 1.85
N TRP A 162 10.85 -15.08 1.64
CA TRP A 162 10.59 -13.64 1.76
C TRP A 162 9.93 -13.23 3.08
N PRO A 163 10.57 -13.49 4.23
CA PRO A 163 10.05 -13.02 5.50
C PRO A 163 10.03 -11.50 5.55
N ARG A 164 8.98 -10.96 6.16
CA ARG A 164 8.77 -9.55 6.42
C ARG A 164 8.24 -9.36 7.83
N VAL A 165 8.85 -8.43 8.55
CA VAL A 165 8.44 -8.01 9.89
C VAL A 165 7.33 -6.98 9.72
N THR A 166 6.24 -7.16 10.45
CA THR A 166 5.08 -6.28 10.50
C THR A 166 4.57 -6.23 11.95
N LEU A 167 3.44 -5.56 12.17
CA LEU A 167 2.79 -5.44 13.47
C LEU A 167 1.39 -6.05 13.42
N PRO A 168 0.94 -6.72 14.50
CA PRO A 168 -0.42 -7.25 14.57
C PRO A 168 -1.46 -6.10 14.62
N PRO A 169 -2.72 -6.34 14.21
CA PRO A 169 -3.80 -5.37 14.40
C PRO A 169 -3.96 -4.97 15.88
N GLY A 170 -4.21 -3.68 16.12
CA GLY A 170 -4.36 -3.14 17.49
C GLY A 170 -3.07 -3.10 18.32
N TRP A 171 -1.90 -3.13 17.66
CA TRP A 171 -0.61 -3.19 18.32
C TRP A 171 -0.33 -2.01 19.26
N ALA A 172 0.22 -2.32 20.44
CA ALA A 172 0.52 -1.38 21.51
C ALA A 172 1.87 -1.63 22.21
N GLY A 173 2.89 -2.14 21.49
CA GLY A 173 4.28 -2.16 21.99
C GLY A 173 4.85 -3.50 22.47
N ALA A 174 4.08 -4.60 22.47
CA ALA A 174 4.47 -5.83 23.17
C ALA A 174 4.96 -6.99 22.26
N SER A 175 4.82 -6.87 20.95
CA SER A 175 5.17 -7.94 20.00
C SER A 175 5.60 -7.40 18.63
N ALA A 176 6.12 -8.26 17.78
CA ALA A 176 6.20 -8.05 16.34
C ALA A 176 5.58 -9.27 15.65
N ARG A 177 5.32 -9.18 14.35
CA ARG A 177 4.83 -10.31 13.56
C ARG A 177 5.78 -10.55 12.40
N VAL A 178 6.17 -11.81 12.19
CA VAL A 178 6.89 -12.21 10.98
C VAL A 178 5.89 -12.89 10.06
N ALA A 179 5.72 -12.35 8.86
CA ALA A 179 4.95 -12.96 7.78
C ALA A 179 5.88 -13.46 6.66
N TRP A 180 5.52 -14.55 5.98
CA TRP A 180 6.29 -15.10 4.86
C TRP A 180 5.37 -15.86 3.90
N GLN A 181 5.86 -16.22 2.71
CA GLN A 181 5.11 -17.01 1.74
C GLN A 181 5.70 -18.41 1.60
N SER A 182 4.88 -19.39 1.20
CA SER A 182 5.34 -20.70 0.75
C SER A 182 4.37 -21.32 -0.27
N GLY A 183 4.76 -22.43 -0.89
CA GLY A 183 3.89 -23.23 -1.74
C GLY A 183 3.04 -24.26 -0.97
N ARG A 184 3.15 -24.31 0.36
CA ARG A 184 2.55 -25.35 1.22
C ARG A 184 1.53 -24.77 2.19
N ASN A 185 0.39 -25.43 2.30
CA ASN A 185 -0.70 -24.99 3.17
C ASN A 185 -0.43 -25.28 4.67
N ALA A 186 -1.38 -24.90 5.52
CA ALA A 186 -1.30 -25.07 6.98
C ALA A 186 -1.02 -26.51 7.45
N SER A 187 -1.36 -27.54 6.66
CA SER A 187 -1.14 -28.94 7.04
C SER A 187 0.33 -29.35 7.09
N HIS A 188 1.22 -28.50 6.55
CA HIS A 188 2.66 -28.72 6.53
C HIS A 188 3.39 -28.05 7.71
N GLY A 189 2.67 -27.55 8.72
CA GLY A 189 3.29 -27.17 10.00
C GLY A 189 4.21 -25.94 9.95
N ALA A 190 3.89 -24.94 9.12
CA ALA A 190 4.64 -23.69 9.04
C ALA A 190 4.90 -23.08 10.42
N THR A 191 6.17 -22.81 10.70
CA THR A 191 6.66 -22.47 12.04
C THR A 191 7.77 -21.43 12.00
N LEU A 192 7.69 -20.46 12.91
CA LEU A 192 8.75 -19.52 13.23
C LEU A 192 9.51 -20.01 14.47
N SER A 193 10.84 -20.02 14.42
CA SER A 193 11.68 -20.23 15.62
C SER A 193 12.53 -18.99 15.84
N TYR A 194 12.58 -18.45 17.06
CA TYR A 194 13.33 -17.24 17.37
C TYR A 194 13.97 -17.27 18.75
N ARG A 195 14.98 -16.43 18.95
CA ARG A 195 15.57 -16.14 20.26
C ARG A 195 16.08 -14.71 20.30
N VAL A 196 16.09 -14.12 21.49
CA VAL A 196 16.74 -12.83 21.72
C VAL A 196 18.26 -13.03 21.66
N ILE A 197 18.96 -12.15 20.94
CA ILE A 197 20.42 -12.10 20.95
C ILE A 197 20.84 -11.29 22.16
N ASP A 198 21.48 -11.94 23.13
CA ASP A 198 22.10 -11.33 24.31
C ASP A 198 23.58 -11.76 24.33
N ASP A 199 24.47 -10.84 24.70
CA ASP A 199 25.93 -10.96 24.50
C ASP A 199 26.58 -12.06 25.36
N ASP A 200 25.90 -12.54 26.41
CA ASP A 200 26.50 -13.40 27.45
C ASP A 200 25.88 -14.80 27.59
N VAL A 201 24.66 -15.06 27.11
CA VAL A 201 24.00 -16.38 27.21
C VAL A 201 23.11 -16.57 26.00
N GLY A 202 23.37 -17.59 25.17
CA GLY A 202 22.47 -17.94 24.07
C GLY A 202 21.08 -18.23 24.63
N GLY A 203 20.13 -17.32 24.40
CA GLY A 203 18.77 -17.41 24.93
C GLY A 203 18.02 -18.64 24.44
N ASP A 204 16.98 -19.02 25.19
CA ASP A 204 16.10 -20.13 24.84
C ASP A 204 15.44 -19.89 23.47
N VAL A 205 15.43 -20.93 22.62
CA VAL A 205 14.74 -20.88 21.33
C VAL A 205 13.25 -21.09 21.56
N VAL A 206 12.46 -20.08 21.20
CA VAL A 206 11.00 -20.14 21.19
C VAL A 206 10.54 -20.59 19.82
N ARG A 207 9.60 -21.54 19.77
CA ARG A 207 9.00 -22.05 18.53
C ARG A 207 7.50 -21.76 18.50
N VAL A 208 7.05 -21.05 17.46
CA VAL A 208 5.67 -20.55 17.31
C VAL A 208 5.08 -21.04 15.99
N ARG A 209 3.94 -21.74 16.06
CA ARG A 209 3.19 -22.12 14.86
C ARG A 209 2.60 -20.90 14.18
N ALA A 210 2.64 -20.88 12.86
CA ALA A 210 2.08 -19.81 12.07
C ALA A 210 0.57 -19.99 11.84
N MET A 211 -0.15 -18.87 11.82
CA MET A 211 -1.44 -18.79 11.12
C MET A 211 -1.18 -18.80 9.62
N THR A 212 -2.12 -19.31 8.83
CA THR A 212 -1.97 -19.42 7.38
C THR A 212 -3.21 -18.88 6.67
N SER A 213 -3.02 -18.03 5.66
CA SER A 213 -4.05 -17.49 4.78
C SER A 213 -3.65 -17.62 3.31
N THR A 214 -4.62 -17.43 2.42
CA THR A 214 -4.45 -17.36 0.97
C THR A 214 -5.66 -16.67 0.35
N TYR A 215 -5.64 -16.48 -0.97
CA TYR A 215 -6.79 -16.08 -1.77
C TYR A 215 -6.83 -16.88 -3.08
N ASP A 216 -8.04 -17.08 -3.60
CA ASP A 216 -8.32 -17.69 -4.89
C ASP A 216 -8.76 -16.63 -5.92
N ALA A 217 -8.78 -16.99 -7.21
CA ALA A 217 -9.23 -16.07 -8.27
C ALA A 217 -10.65 -15.51 -8.04
N ARG A 218 -11.51 -16.27 -7.36
CA ARG A 218 -12.89 -15.88 -7.00
C ARG A 218 -12.98 -14.79 -5.94
N ASP A 219 -11.89 -14.53 -5.22
CA ASP A 219 -11.86 -13.49 -4.18
C ASP A 219 -11.56 -12.12 -4.79
N LEU A 220 -11.04 -12.09 -6.02
CA LEU A 220 -10.72 -10.89 -6.81
C LEU A 220 -11.97 -10.35 -7.51
N CYS A 221 -11.95 -9.06 -7.89
CA CYS A 221 -13.13 -8.38 -8.42
C CYS A 221 -13.28 -8.49 -9.95
N GLY A 222 -12.24 -8.95 -10.66
CA GLY A 222 -12.35 -9.23 -12.09
C GLY A 222 -11.08 -8.89 -12.85
N GLY A 223 -11.24 -8.34 -14.06
CA GLY A 223 -10.14 -7.83 -14.87
C GLY A 223 -9.10 -8.89 -15.24
N VAL A 224 -7.86 -8.43 -15.44
CA VAL A 224 -6.71 -9.30 -15.68
C VAL A 224 -6.31 -10.06 -14.42
N ALA A 225 -6.55 -9.49 -13.23
CA ALA A 225 -6.24 -10.07 -11.93
C ALA A 225 -6.94 -11.41 -11.69
N ALA A 226 -8.24 -11.46 -11.93
CA ALA A 226 -9.01 -12.68 -11.82
C ALA A 226 -8.78 -13.61 -13.00
N GLY A 227 -8.18 -13.15 -14.11
CA GLY A 227 -8.10 -13.83 -15.40
C GLY A 227 -6.69 -14.18 -15.87
N PHE A 228 -6.27 -13.60 -16.99
CA PHE A 228 -5.00 -13.90 -17.67
C PHE A 228 -3.75 -13.69 -16.77
N GLY A 229 -3.79 -12.68 -15.89
CA GLY A 229 -2.72 -12.38 -14.94
C GLY A 229 -2.78 -13.21 -13.65
N TYR A 230 -3.86 -13.98 -13.44
CA TYR A 230 -4.04 -14.76 -12.22
C TYR A 230 -2.96 -15.83 -12.06
N ARG A 231 -2.41 -15.88 -10.85
CA ARG A 231 -1.59 -17.00 -10.37
C ARG A 231 -1.88 -17.18 -8.90
N HIS A 232 -2.08 -18.43 -8.46
CA HIS A 232 -2.26 -18.70 -7.05
C HIS A 232 -1.04 -18.21 -6.23
N PRO A 233 -1.26 -17.40 -5.18
CA PRO A 233 -0.19 -16.76 -4.40
C PRO A 233 0.56 -17.73 -3.48
N GLY A 234 0.09 -18.98 -3.39
CA GLY A 234 0.54 -19.94 -2.40
C GLY A 234 -0.13 -19.68 -1.07
N PHE A 235 0.64 -19.70 0.00
CA PHE A 235 0.12 -19.51 1.34
C PHE A 235 0.97 -18.49 2.07
N VAL A 236 0.30 -17.53 2.69
CA VAL A 236 0.91 -16.53 3.56
C VAL A 236 0.84 -17.06 4.98
N HIS A 237 1.99 -17.15 5.64
CA HIS A 237 2.10 -17.61 7.01
C HIS A 237 2.48 -16.42 7.89
N ALA A 238 1.92 -16.34 9.08
CA ALA A 238 2.23 -15.29 10.05
C ALA A 238 2.36 -15.82 11.47
N ALA A 239 3.42 -15.44 12.17
CA ALA A 239 3.67 -15.79 13.56
C ALA A 239 4.15 -14.59 14.37
N ASP A 240 3.69 -14.49 15.62
CA ASP A 240 4.05 -13.39 16.51
C ASP A 240 5.34 -13.70 17.30
N VAL A 241 6.16 -12.68 17.45
CA VAL A 241 7.38 -12.66 18.26
C VAL A 241 7.15 -11.77 19.47
N VAL A 242 7.47 -12.29 20.65
CA VAL A 242 7.39 -11.54 21.91
C VAL A 242 8.80 -11.47 22.49
N ALA A 243 9.32 -10.25 22.58
CA ALA A 243 10.64 -9.96 23.11
C ALA A 243 10.65 -8.52 23.67
N PRO A 244 11.62 -8.17 24.52
CA PRO A 244 11.75 -6.80 25.03
C PRO A 244 11.82 -5.77 23.90
N PRO A 245 11.22 -4.56 24.07
CA PRO A 245 11.34 -3.49 23.08
C PRO A 245 12.80 -3.14 22.77
N GLY A 246 13.12 -2.91 21.49
CA GLY A 246 14.48 -2.63 21.01
C GLY A 246 15.44 -3.82 21.01
N ALA A 247 15.04 -5.02 21.48
CA ALA A 247 15.89 -6.20 21.42
C ALA A 247 16.15 -6.66 19.98
N VAL A 248 17.36 -7.18 19.74
CA VAL A 248 17.68 -7.86 18.48
C VAL A 248 17.27 -9.33 18.60
N VAL A 249 16.50 -9.81 17.63
CA VAL A 249 15.96 -11.16 17.59
C VAL A 249 16.52 -11.88 16.37
N GLU A 250 17.16 -13.02 16.61
CA GLU A 250 17.48 -13.99 15.57
C GLU A 250 16.25 -14.87 15.33
N TYR A 251 15.87 -15.10 14.07
CA TYR A 251 14.75 -15.97 13.74
C TYR A 251 14.97 -16.79 12.46
N TYR A 252 14.17 -17.85 12.36
CA TYR A 252 14.13 -18.78 11.25
C TYR A 252 12.69 -19.13 10.91
N ILE A 253 12.38 -19.15 9.60
CA ILE A 253 11.13 -19.70 9.06
C ILE A 253 11.36 -21.13 8.58
N SER A 254 10.40 -22.01 8.81
CA SER A 254 10.48 -23.44 8.47
C SER A 254 9.09 -24.06 8.33
N ASP A 255 9.05 -25.29 7.82
CA ASP A 255 7.86 -26.14 7.85
C ASP A 255 8.28 -27.61 8.14
N ASP A 256 7.33 -28.55 8.10
CA ASP A 256 7.58 -29.97 8.41
C ASP A 256 8.37 -30.69 7.31
N VAL A 257 8.56 -30.06 6.14
CA VAL A 257 9.28 -30.62 4.98
C VAL A 257 10.68 -30.04 4.88
N ASP A 258 10.79 -28.72 4.96
CA ASP A 258 12.03 -27.98 4.86
C ASP A 258 12.44 -27.43 6.23
N ALA A 259 13.56 -27.97 6.73
CA ALA A 259 14.18 -27.47 7.94
C ALA A 259 14.61 -26.00 7.78
N ALA A 260 14.63 -25.26 8.89
CA ALA A 260 15.19 -23.92 8.96
C ALA A 260 16.65 -23.90 8.46
N ARG A 261 16.93 -23.17 7.36
CA ARG A 261 18.28 -23.04 6.80
C ARG A 261 18.80 -21.61 6.83
N THR A 262 17.92 -20.63 6.63
CA THR A 262 18.31 -19.22 6.54
C THR A 262 18.09 -18.53 7.88
N ARG A 263 19.16 -17.95 8.40
CA ARG A 263 19.16 -17.11 9.60
C ARG A 263 18.77 -15.69 9.21
N TYR A 264 17.75 -15.16 9.87
CA TYR A 264 17.35 -13.76 9.78
C TYR A 264 17.54 -13.07 11.14
N GLU A 265 17.64 -11.75 11.10
CA GLU A 265 17.71 -10.90 12.29
C GLU A 265 16.74 -9.74 12.12
N MET A 266 16.02 -9.41 13.20
CA MET A 266 15.19 -8.21 13.26
C MET A 266 15.40 -7.46 14.56
N THR A 267 15.05 -6.18 14.56
CA THR A 267 15.00 -5.35 15.77
C THR A 267 13.55 -5.16 16.20
N MET A 268 13.25 -5.47 17.46
CA MET A 268 11.93 -5.23 18.03
C MET A 268 11.62 -3.72 18.05
N PRO A 269 10.36 -3.32 17.84
CA PRO A 269 9.97 -1.91 17.92
C PRO A 269 10.40 -1.26 19.24
N VAL A 270 10.74 0.04 19.18
CA VAL A 270 11.11 0.83 20.36
C VAL A 270 9.87 1.07 21.22
N ALA A 271 10.02 0.97 22.55
CA ALA A 271 8.95 1.24 23.50
C ALA A 271 8.47 2.68 23.40
N GLU A 272 7.17 2.90 23.67
CA GLU A 272 6.62 4.25 23.76
C GLU A 272 7.35 5.08 24.82
N GLY A 273 7.70 6.30 24.47
CA GLY A 273 8.22 7.27 25.43
C GLY A 273 8.48 8.62 24.78
N PRO A 274 8.35 9.73 25.53
CA PRO A 274 8.41 11.07 24.94
C PRO A 274 9.79 11.40 24.36
N ASP A 275 10.85 10.83 24.93
CA ASP A 275 12.23 11.01 24.46
C ASP A 275 12.79 9.76 23.77
N ALA A 276 11.94 8.78 23.45
CA ALA A 276 12.35 7.59 22.73
C ALA A 276 12.67 7.96 21.28
N SER A 277 13.96 7.96 20.95
CA SER A 277 14.45 8.22 19.59
C SER A 277 14.06 7.08 18.64
N MET A 278 13.59 7.44 17.46
CA MET A 278 13.10 6.50 16.45
C MET A 278 13.22 7.13 15.06
N THR A 279 13.70 6.36 14.09
CA THR A 279 13.75 6.74 12.68
C THR A 279 12.85 5.86 11.82
N ILE A 280 11.96 6.46 11.05
CA ILE A 280 11.08 5.78 10.09
C ILE A 280 11.44 6.20 8.67
N ALA A 281 11.61 5.25 7.77
CA ALA A 281 11.66 5.53 6.33
C ALA A 281 10.23 5.77 5.81
N MET A 282 9.98 6.93 5.23
CA MET A 282 8.67 7.37 4.73
C MET A 282 8.74 7.56 3.20
N PHE A 283 7.90 6.85 2.44
CA PHE A 283 7.83 6.93 0.98
C PHE A 283 6.55 6.25 0.44
N ALA A 284 6.25 6.45 -0.84
CA ALA A 284 5.23 5.73 -1.59
C ALA A 284 5.73 5.39 -2.99
N ASP A 285 4.94 4.64 -3.76
CA ASP A 285 5.13 4.49 -5.22
C ASP A 285 6.46 3.79 -5.58
N MET A 286 6.75 2.66 -4.91
CA MET A 286 8.02 1.95 -5.11
C MET A 286 8.03 1.12 -6.39
N GLY A 287 7.03 0.25 -6.54
CA GLY A 287 6.95 -0.73 -7.61
C GLY A 287 8.13 -1.70 -7.66
N ARG A 288 8.20 -2.43 -8.79
CA ARG A 288 9.23 -3.44 -9.05
C ARG A 288 10.18 -2.97 -10.16
N GLY A 289 11.43 -3.42 -10.09
CA GLY A 289 12.37 -3.36 -11.21
C GLY A 289 13.14 -4.66 -11.41
N SER A 290 13.73 -4.82 -12.60
CA SER A 290 14.57 -5.98 -12.95
C SER A 290 16.07 -5.66 -12.93
N ASP A 291 16.89 -6.64 -12.54
CA ASP A 291 18.35 -6.57 -12.57
C ASP A 291 18.99 -7.53 -13.60
N ASP A 292 18.16 -8.07 -14.49
CA ASP A 292 18.51 -8.94 -15.61
C ASP A 292 18.08 -8.30 -16.95
N ASP A 293 18.01 -9.08 -18.04
CA ASP A 293 17.69 -8.56 -19.37
C ASP A 293 16.16 -8.58 -19.67
N SER A 294 15.33 -8.80 -18.64
CA SER A 294 13.88 -8.99 -18.78
C SER A 294 13.07 -7.92 -18.05
N PHE A 295 11.83 -7.73 -18.48
CA PHE A 295 10.83 -6.85 -17.90
C PHE A 295 9.71 -7.67 -17.28
N THR A 296 9.22 -7.23 -16.13
CA THR A 296 7.88 -7.63 -15.65
C THR A 296 6.85 -6.68 -16.24
N TRP A 297 5.58 -7.05 -16.10
CA TRP A 297 4.46 -6.12 -16.26
C TRP A 297 4.66 -4.89 -15.35
N ASP A 298 4.43 -3.71 -15.90
CA ASP A 298 4.47 -2.40 -15.20
C ASP A 298 5.76 -2.18 -14.36
N SER A 299 6.91 -2.57 -14.92
CA SER A 299 8.21 -2.45 -14.26
C SER A 299 8.82 -1.05 -14.38
N TYR A 300 9.08 -0.40 -13.25
CA TYR A 300 9.78 0.90 -13.18
C TYR A 300 11.31 0.79 -13.16
N GLY A 301 11.85 -0.42 -13.21
CA GLY A 301 13.27 -0.66 -13.48
C GLY A 301 14.22 -0.26 -12.35
N ARG A 302 15.39 0.26 -12.71
CA ARG A 302 16.51 0.41 -11.77
C ARG A 302 16.25 1.32 -10.55
N PRO A 303 15.48 2.42 -10.64
CA PRO A 303 15.13 3.24 -9.50
C PRO A 303 14.53 2.47 -8.30
N ALA A 304 13.53 1.63 -8.53
CA ALA A 304 12.87 0.84 -7.48
C ALA A 304 13.84 -0.12 -6.77
N LEU A 305 14.68 -0.81 -7.56
CA LEU A 305 15.76 -1.65 -7.05
C LEU A 305 16.75 -0.86 -6.21
N ASN A 306 17.11 0.33 -6.68
CA ASN A 306 18.04 1.15 -5.96
C ASN A 306 17.43 1.58 -4.61
N VAL A 307 16.24 2.19 -4.60
CA VAL A 307 15.56 2.58 -3.35
C VAL A 307 15.47 1.40 -2.36
N SER A 308 15.10 0.20 -2.83
CA SER A 308 15.11 -1.02 -1.99
C SER A 308 16.51 -1.39 -1.45
N GLY A 309 17.55 -1.24 -2.26
CA GLY A 309 18.95 -1.44 -1.85
C GLY A 309 19.42 -0.42 -0.81
N ALA A 310 18.99 0.84 -0.92
CA ALA A 310 19.27 1.88 0.07
C ALA A 310 18.61 1.56 1.42
N LEU A 311 17.33 1.18 1.40
CA LEU A 311 16.61 0.76 2.61
C LEU A 311 17.25 -0.47 3.24
N SER A 312 17.75 -1.41 2.43
CA SER A 312 18.50 -2.58 2.90
C SER A 312 19.79 -2.19 3.63
N ALA A 313 20.55 -1.22 3.09
CA ALA A 313 21.73 -0.70 3.76
C ALA A 313 21.37 -0.02 5.08
N ASP A 314 20.32 0.79 5.09
CA ASP A 314 19.86 1.51 6.28
C ASP A 314 19.34 0.61 7.40
N ALA A 315 18.53 -0.38 7.05
CA ALA A 315 18.01 -1.35 8.00
C ALA A 315 19.15 -2.19 8.60
N ARG A 316 20.14 -2.56 7.78
CA ARG A 316 21.34 -3.27 8.24
C ARG A 316 22.21 -2.41 9.15
N ASP A 317 22.40 -1.13 8.81
CA ASP A 317 23.29 -0.22 9.53
C ASP A 317 22.60 0.47 10.73
N GLY A 318 21.34 0.10 11.03
CA GLY A 318 20.57 0.64 12.16
C GLY A 318 20.18 2.11 11.99
N LYS A 319 20.16 2.63 10.75
CA LYS A 319 19.78 4.02 10.43
C LYS A 319 18.27 4.23 10.38
N ILE A 320 17.53 3.16 10.17
CA ILE A 320 16.06 3.13 10.25
C ILE A 320 15.64 2.04 11.23
N ASN A 321 14.55 2.29 11.92
CA ASN A 321 13.95 1.37 12.88
C ASN A 321 12.61 0.81 12.38
N ALA A 322 12.00 1.43 11.37
CA ALA A 322 10.81 0.98 10.65
C ALA A 322 10.75 1.61 9.26
N ALA A 323 9.89 1.09 8.40
CA ALA A 323 9.56 1.67 7.10
C ALA A 323 8.04 1.71 6.91
N PHE A 324 7.53 2.80 6.35
CA PHE A 324 6.13 2.97 5.98
C PHE A 324 6.03 3.32 4.50
N LEU A 325 5.45 2.41 3.73
CA LEU A 325 5.11 2.56 2.31
C LEU A 325 3.60 2.77 2.17
N PHE A 326 3.16 4.00 1.97
CA PHE A 326 1.74 4.38 2.00
C PHE A 326 1.11 4.41 0.59
N GLY A 327 0.94 3.21 0.03
CA GLY A 327 0.24 2.99 -1.24
C GLY A 327 1.15 2.83 -2.44
N ASP A 328 0.58 2.25 -3.49
CA ASP A 328 1.22 1.89 -4.74
C ASP A 328 2.48 1.05 -4.52
N LEU A 329 2.22 -0.18 -4.09
CA LEU A 329 3.21 -1.08 -3.52
C LEU A 329 4.09 -1.67 -4.61
N SER A 330 3.53 -2.61 -5.39
CA SER A 330 4.26 -3.34 -6.42
C SER A 330 3.91 -2.95 -7.84
N TYR A 331 2.75 -2.29 -8.04
CA TYR A 331 2.10 -2.11 -9.34
C TYR A 331 1.93 -3.44 -10.06
N ALA A 332 1.43 -4.46 -9.34
CA ALA A 332 1.13 -5.72 -9.99
C ALA A 332 -0.06 -5.60 -10.94
N VAL A 333 -1.04 -4.75 -10.59
CA VAL A 333 -2.20 -4.38 -11.40
C VAL A 333 -2.87 -5.59 -12.07
N GLY A 334 -2.94 -6.69 -11.32
CA GLY A 334 -3.54 -7.95 -11.73
C GLY A 334 -2.59 -8.98 -12.36
N PHE A 335 -1.33 -8.65 -12.62
CA PHE A 335 -0.28 -9.61 -12.96
C PHE A 335 0.38 -10.17 -11.70
N ALA A 336 -0.21 -11.24 -11.15
CA ALA A 336 0.14 -11.77 -9.83
C ALA A 336 1.61 -12.19 -9.65
N SER A 337 2.38 -12.45 -10.72
CA SER A 337 3.81 -12.73 -10.61
C SER A 337 4.64 -11.52 -10.15
N VAL A 338 4.16 -10.30 -10.38
CA VAL A 338 4.85 -9.06 -9.96
C VAL A 338 4.90 -8.96 -8.44
N TRP A 339 3.86 -9.39 -7.72
CA TRP A 339 3.86 -9.44 -6.25
C TRP A 339 4.98 -10.31 -5.67
N ASP A 340 5.32 -11.43 -6.31
CA ASP A 340 6.39 -12.32 -5.88
C ASP A 340 7.78 -11.73 -6.17
N GLU A 341 7.93 -11.14 -7.36
CA GLU A 341 9.13 -10.43 -7.77
C GLU A 341 9.41 -9.25 -6.81
N TRP A 342 8.36 -8.54 -6.41
CA TRP A 342 8.43 -7.46 -5.44
C TRP A 342 8.71 -7.96 -4.01
N ALA A 343 8.09 -9.05 -3.57
CA ALA A 343 8.41 -9.69 -2.28
C ALA A 343 9.91 -10.05 -2.19
N SER A 344 10.45 -10.61 -3.27
CA SER A 344 11.89 -10.90 -3.40
C SER A 344 12.74 -9.63 -3.37
N GLN A 345 12.30 -8.53 -4.00
CA GLN A 345 12.97 -7.23 -4.02
C GLN A 345 13.16 -6.63 -2.62
N ILE A 346 12.10 -6.68 -1.80
CA ILE A 346 12.03 -5.92 -0.55
C ILE A 346 12.48 -6.71 0.68
N GLN A 347 12.64 -8.04 0.56
CA GLN A 347 12.92 -8.92 1.71
C GLN A 347 14.14 -8.49 2.54
N ASN A 348 15.14 -7.88 1.91
CA ASN A 348 16.41 -7.58 2.58
C ASN A 348 16.30 -6.49 3.67
N TRP A 349 15.31 -5.61 3.56
CA TRP A 349 15.00 -4.63 4.60
C TRP A 349 13.75 -4.99 5.39
N THR A 350 12.71 -5.54 4.74
CA THR A 350 11.47 -5.92 5.43
C THR A 350 11.68 -7.07 6.40
N SER A 351 12.66 -7.95 6.19
CA SER A 351 13.00 -9.01 7.16
C SER A 351 13.66 -8.51 8.45
N ARG A 352 14.05 -7.22 8.51
CA ARG A 352 14.88 -6.65 9.59
C ARG A 352 14.13 -5.65 10.47
N VAL A 353 13.28 -4.83 9.88
CA VAL A 353 12.55 -3.77 10.57
C VAL A 353 11.06 -3.85 10.25
N PRO A 354 10.16 -3.44 11.16
CA PRO A 354 8.74 -3.35 10.89
C PRO A 354 8.46 -2.60 9.58
N PHE A 355 7.74 -3.29 8.69
CA PHE A 355 7.25 -2.79 7.43
C PHE A 355 5.74 -2.55 7.54
N LEU A 356 5.36 -1.28 7.43
CA LEU A 356 3.98 -0.83 7.43
C LEU A 356 3.59 -0.49 6.00
N THR A 357 2.38 -0.88 5.62
CA THR A 357 1.80 -0.55 4.32
C THR A 357 0.34 -0.13 4.44
N ASN A 358 -0.08 0.69 3.49
CA ASN A 358 -1.46 1.02 3.17
C ASN A 358 -1.64 0.89 1.64
N MET A 359 -2.89 0.76 1.17
CA MET A 359 -3.23 0.65 -0.25
C MET A 359 -3.24 2.03 -0.94
N GLY A 360 -2.83 2.04 -2.20
CA GLY A 360 -3.09 3.14 -3.14
C GLY A 360 -4.11 2.72 -4.21
N ASN A 361 -4.26 3.55 -5.24
CA ASN A 361 -5.20 3.28 -6.33
C ASN A 361 -4.83 2.01 -7.10
N HIS A 362 -3.53 1.71 -7.28
CA HIS A 362 -3.09 0.49 -7.96
C HIS A 362 -3.33 -0.80 -7.14
N GLU A 363 -3.71 -0.68 -5.87
CA GLU A 363 -4.15 -1.82 -5.08
C GLU A 363 -5.67 -1.96 -5.06
N LEU A 364 -6.45 -0.87 -5.04
CA LEU A 364 -7.89 -0.93 -4.77
C LEU A 364 -8.80 -0.60 -5.96
N ASP A 365 -8.47 0.41 -6.76
CA ASP A 365 -9.42 1.03 -7.70
C ASP A 365 -9.83 0.05 -8.79
N ALA A 366 -11.15 -0.13 -8.94
CA ALA A 366 -11.73 -1.05 -9.91
C ALA A 366 -13.04 -0.51 -10.50
N PRO A 367 -13.42 -0.95 -11.72
CA PRO A 367 -14.64 -0.47 -12.36
C PRO A 367 -15.88 -0.78 -11.51
N PRO A 368 -16.93 0.07 -11.50
CA PRO A 368 -18.11 -0.15 -10.65
C PRO A 368 -18.76 -1.52 -10.81
N ASP A 369 -18.70 -2.12 -12.01
CA ASP A 369 -19.23 -3.44 -12.30
C ASP A 369 -18.36 -4.59 -11.75
N ALA A 370 -17.05 -4.38 -11.56
CA ALA A 370 -16.16 -5.35 -10.91
C ALA A 370 -16.61 -5.64 -9.47
N TRP A 371 -17.11 -4.63 -8.77
CA TRP A 371 -17.60 -4.75 -7.39
C TRP A 371 -18.92 -5.52 -7.26
N LEU A 372 -19.67 -5.74 -8.36
CA LEU A 372 -20.91 -6.53 -8.32
C LEU A 372 -20.67 -8.00 -7.95
N GLY A 373 -19.47 -8.51 -8.23
CA GLY A 373 -19.04 -9.86 -7.84
C GLY A 373 -18.69 -9.98 -6.34
N ALA A 374 -18.55 -8.86 -5.64
CA ALA A 374 -18.09 -8.79 -4.25
C ALA A 374 -18.98 -7.85 -3.41
N PRO A 375 -20.30 -8.13 -3.28
CA PRO A 375 -21.28 -7.19 -2.70
C PRO A 375 -21.08 -6.87 -1.22
N ASP A 376 -20.29 -7.66 -0.50
CA ASP A 376 -19.98 -7.46 0.92
C ASP A 376 -18.70 -6.65 1.16
N ARG A 377 -17.96 -6.29 0.09
CA ARG A 377 -16.74 -5.48 0.15
C ARG A 377 -17.05 -4.00 0.08
N VAL A 378 -16.14 -3.16 0.58
CA VAL A 378 -16.25 -1.70 0.44
C VAL A 378 -15.62 -1.29 -0.89
N PRO A 379 -16.40 -0.76 -1.85
CA PRO A 379 -15.85 -0.28 -3.11
C PRO A 379 -15.06 1.00 -2.88
N ASP A 380 -14.11 1.26 -3.77
CA ASP A 380 -13.39 2.52 -3.84
C ASP A 380 -14.35 3.70 -4.15
N VAL A 381 -13.89 4.95 -3.97
CA VAL A 381 -14.68 6.15 -4.24
C VAL A 381 -14.41 6.81 -5.60
N PHE A 382 -13.35 6.44 -6.32
CA PHE A 382 -12.91 7.13 -7.53
C PHE A 382 -13.24 6.42 -8.85
N GLY A 383 -13.35 5.10 -8.81
CA GLY A 383 -13.44 4.21 -9.96
C GLY A 383 -12.10 4.11 -10.67
N GLY A 384 -12.13 3.65 -11.92
CA GLY A 384 -10.91 3.35 -12.68
C GLY A 384 -10.65 1.85 -12.76
N ASP A 385 -9.55 1.46 -13.40
CA ASP A 385 -9.11 0.05 -13.47
C ASP A 385 -7.64 -0.08 -13.07
N ASP A 386 -7.17 0.85 -12.23
CA ASP A 386 -5.75 0.99 -11.86
C ASP A 386 -5.22 -0.27 -11.15
N SER A 387 -6.08 -1.02 -10.45
CA SER A 387 -5.73 -2.29 -9.81
C SER A 387 -5.79 -3.50 -10.74
N GLY A 388 -6.29 -3.35 -11.98
CA GLY A 388 -6.54 -4.46 -12.92
C GLY A 388 -7.50 -5.53 -12.39
N GLY A 389 -8.34 -5.18 -11.40
CA GLY A 389 -9.31 -6.05 -10.76
C GLY A 389 -8.86 -6.72 -9.46
N GLU A 390 -7.71 -6.31 -8.89
CA GLU A 390 -7.20 -6.85 -7.62
C GLU A 390 -8.04 -6.47 -6.39
N CYS A 391 -8.60 -5.26 -6.39
CA CYS A 391 -9.50 -4.73 -5.36
C CYS A 391 -9.05 -5.00 -3.92
N GLY A 392 -7.76 -4.75 -3.65
CA GLY A 392 -7.12 -4.77 -2.35
C GLY A 392 -6.79 -6.16 -1.80
N VAL A 393 -7.23 -7.25 -2.47
CA VAL A 393 -7.07 -8.61 -1.95
C VAL A 393 -5.60 -9.03 -1.87
N PRO A 394 -4.79 -8.89 -2.94
CA PRO A 394 -3.38 -9.28 -2.86
C PRO A 394 -2.61 -8.41 -1.88
N ALA A 395 -2.78 -7.08 -1.91
CA ALA A 395 -2.11 -6.15 -1.01
C ALA A 395 -2.33 -6.50 0.47
N THR A 396 -3.59 -6.72 0.87
CA THR A 396 -3.97 -6.98 2.27
C THR A 396 -3.63 -8.40 2.73
N THR A 397 -3.69 -9.39 1.83
CA THR A 397 -3.41 -10.79 2.16
C THR A 397 -1.92 -11.08 2.15
N LEU A 398 -1.21 -10.60 1.13
CA LEU A 398 0.22 -10.82 0.95
C LEU A 398 1.04 -9.92 1.87
N PHE A 399 0.63 -8.68 2.13
CA PHE A 399 1.41 -7.75 2.95
C PHE A 399 0.61 -7.32 4.18
N PRO A 400 0.44 -8.23 5.16
CA PRO A 400 -0.29 -7.91 6.36
C PRO A 400 0.37 -6.73 7.08
N SER A 401 -0.46 -5.74 7.39
CA SER A 401 -0.15 -4.51 8.11
C SER A 401 -1.09 -4.46 9.34
N PRO A 402 -0.90 -3.59 10.35
CA PRO A 402 -1.78 -3.53 11.52
C PRO A 402 -3.17 -2.90 11.24
N ARG A 403 -3.67 -3.05 10.01
CA ARG A 403 -4.98 -2.63 9.51
C ARG A 403 -6.13 -3.32 10.23
N GLN A 404 -7.28 -2.65 10.30
CA GLN A 404 -8.48 -3.20 10.95
C GLN A 404 -9.10 -4.35 10.12
N GLY A 405 -8.94 -4.32 8.81
CA GLY A 405 -9.40 -5.37 7.89
C GLY A 405 -9.11 -5.02 6.44
N ILE A 406 -9.56 -5.89 5.52
CA ILE A 406 -9.43 -5.68 4.07
C ILE A 406 -10.25 -4.49 3.58
N ASP A 407 -11.43 -4.27 4.15
CA ASP A 407 -12.33 -3.14 3.84
C ASP A 407 -12.18 -1.97 4.85
N ALA A 408 -11.12 -2.02 5.65
CA ALA A 408 -10.81 -1.05 6.67
C ALA A 408 -9.29 -0.88 6.80
N ASP A 409 -8.66 -0.43 5.72
CA ASP A 409 -7.20 -0.29 5.62
C ASP A 409 -6.66 1.00 6.26
N TRP A 410 -7.14 1.31 7.45
CA TRP A 410 -6.61 2.38 8.26
C TRP A 410 -6.19 1.84 9.63
N PHE A 411 -5.15 2.42 10.19
CA PHE A 411 -4.58 1.98 11.46
C PHE A 411 -3.77 3.07 12.13
N ALA A 412 -3.45 2.86 13.40
CA ALA A 412 -2.49 3.68 14.10
C ALA A 412 -1.56 2.81 14.97
N VAL A 413 -0.28 3.15 14.99
CA VAL A 413 0.76 2.48 15.79
C VAL A 413 1.66 3.49 16.47
N THR A 414 2.19 3.14 17.64
CA THR A 414 3.08 4.01 18.41
C THR A 414 4.50 3.45 18.44
N LEU A 415 5.40 4.06 17.67
CA LEU A 415 6.79 3.65 17.56
C LEU A 415 7.69 4.67 18.26
N GLY A 416 8.23 4.33 19.42
CA GLY A 416 9.00 5.27 20.23
C GLY A 416 8.16 6.50 20.62
N SER A 417 8.61 7.69 20.22
CA SER A 417 7.91 8.96 20.48
C SER A 417 6.93 9.37 19.37
N ILE A 418 6.69 8.52 18.35
CA ILE A 418 5.88 8.83 17.16
C ILE A 418 4.59 7.99 17.15
N ARG A 419 3.43 8.66 17.08
CA ARG A 419 2.15 8.06 16.66
C ARG A 419 2.08 8.15 15.14
N VAL A 420 2.14 7.01 14.46
CA VAL A 420 1.90 6.91 13.02
C VAL A 420 0.43 6.57 12.82
N VAL A 421 -0.29 7.39 12.08
CA VAL A 421 -1.70 7.19 11.71
C VAL A 421 -1.76 7.04 10.20
N SER A 422 -2.26 5.90 9.74
CA SER A 422 -2.48 5.60 8.33
C SER A 422 -3.95 5.77 7.99
N ILE A 423 -4.26 6.49 6.92
CA ILE A 423 -5.59 6.58 6.33
C ILE A 423 -5.57 5.95 4.93
N ASP A 424 -6.70 5.37 4.52
CA ASP A 424 -6.93 4.84 3.19
C ASP A 424 -7.63 5.93 2.36
N THR A 425 -6.96 6.43 1.33
CA THR A 425 -7.51 7.48 0.47
C THR A 425 -8.48 6.96 -0.58
N GLU A 426 -8.54 5.64 -0.81
CA GLU A 426 -9.32 5.05 -1.90
C GLU A 426 -10.76 4.75 -1.48
N VAL A 427 -11.05 4.72 -0.18
CA VAL A 427 -12.40 4.53 0.39
C VAL A 427 -12.94 5.81 1.02
N ASP A 428 -14.24 5.84 1.34
CA ASP A 428 -14.89 7.01 1.92
C ASP A 428 -14.18 7.51 3.20
N PHE A 429 -13.52 8.65 3.10
CA PHE A 429 -12.82 9.35 4.17
C PHE A 429 -13.56 10.60 4.66
N THR A 430 -14.84 10.78 4.27
CA THR A 430 -15.67 11.89 4.76
C THR A 430 -15.79 11.85 6.28
N SER A 431 -16.04 12.99 6.91
CA SER A 431 -16.16 13.09 8.38
C SER A 431 -17.26 12.18 8.98
N ALA A 432 -18.28 11.82 8.18
CA ALA A 432 -19.36 10.93 8.56
C ALA A 432 -19.04 9.43 8.35
N SER A 433 -17.99 9.11 7.59
CA SER A 433 -17.65 7.73 7.23
C SER A 433 -17.15 6.91 8.43
N PRO A 434 -17.06 5.57 8.33
CA PRO A 434 -16.39 4.74 9.32
C PRO A 434 -14.95 5.19 9.59
N GLN A 435 -14.20 5.49 8.54
CA GLN A 435 -12.83 5.98 8.60
C GLN A 435 -12.74 7.37 9.23
N GLY A 436 -13.52 8.36 8.76
CA GLY A 436 -13.47 9.72 9.31
C GLY A 436 -13.81 9.77 10.80
N ARG A 437 -14.82 8.99 11.22
CA ARG A 437 -15.17 8.86 12.65
C ARG A 437 -14.10 8.11 13.45
N TRP A 438 -13.43 7.12 12.85
CA TRP A 438 -12.28 6.46 13.48
C TRP A 438 -11.13 7.44 13.67
N LEU A 439 -10.75 8.18 12.62
CA LEU A 439 -9.65 9.14 12.64
C LEU A 439 -9.86 10.20 13.72
N ALA A 440 -11.07 10.78 13.82
CA ALA A 440 -11.39 11.76 14.85
C ALA A 440 -11.23 11.20 16.27
N ARG A 441 -11.66 9.95 16.52
CA ARG A 441 -11.48 9.29 17.82
C ARG A 441 -10.01 8.98 18.10
N GLU A 442 -9.30 8.50 17.09
CA GLU A 442 -7.89 8.13 17.17
C GLU A 442 -7.05 9.35 17.55
N LEU A 443 -7.13 10.44 16.78
CA LEU A 443 -6.39 11.67 17.05
C LEU A 443 -6.74 12.29 18.42
N ALA A 444 -8.01 12.25 18.81
CA ALA A 444 -8.46 12.72 20.13
C ALA A 444 -7.91 11.91 21.31
N SER A 445 -7.52 10.66 21.08
CA SER A 445 -7.07 9.75 22.14
C SER A 445 -5.58 9.88 22.50
N ILE A 446 -4.81 10.61 21.68
CA ILE A 446 -3.35 10.68 21.80
C ILE A 446 -2.93 11.50 23.03
N ASP A 447 -2.22 10.86 23.96
CA ASP A 447 -1.55 11.54 25.06
C ASP A 447 -0.18 12.07 24.61
N ARG A 448 -0.14 13.36 24.27
CA ARG A 448 1.08 14.06 23.78
C ARG A 448 2.19 14.16 24.82
N THR A 449 1.91 13.89 26.10
CA THR A 449 2.95 13.83 27.15
C THR A 449 3.75 12.53 27.08
N ARG A 450 3.20 11.49 26.44
CA ARG A 450 3.85 10.19 26.21
C ARG A 450 4.31 10.02 24.77
N THR A 451 3.46 10.38 23.82
CA THR A 451 3.73 10.30 22.38
C THR A 451 3.61 11.70 21.76
N PRO A 452 4.68 12.50 21.79
CA PRO A 452 4.63 13.92 21.46
C PRO A 452 4.50 14.19 19.96
N TRP A 453 4.89 13.25 19.09
CA TRP A 453 4.83 13.41 17.64
C TRP A 453 3.67 12.62 17.04
N VAL A 454 2.94 13.25 16.14
CA VAL A 454 1.85 12.61 15.40
C VAL A 454 2.10 12.83 13.92
N VAL A 455 2.20 11.74 13.18
CA VAL A 455 2.45 11.72 11.73
C VAL A 455 1.29 11.00 11.08
N VAL A 456 0.67 11.64 10.09
CA VAL A 456 -0.36 11.02 9.25
C VAL A 456 0.24 10.65 7.91
N GLY A 457 -0.10 9.47 7.39
CA GLY A 457 0.20 9.05 6.03
C GLY A 457 -1.04 8.55 5.33
N GLY A 458 -1.17 8.88 4.04
CA GLY A 458 -2.16 8.32 3.12
C GLY A 458 -1.58 8.34 1.70
N HIS A 459 -2.27 7.74 0.75
CA HIS A 459 -1.72 7.61 -0.60
C HIS A 459 -1.93 8.87 -1.45
N ARG A 460 -3.16 9.21 -1.84
CA ARG A 460 -3.45 10.39 -2.67
C ARG A 460 -3.23 11.71 -1.90
N PRO A 461 -2.78 12.80 -2.56
CA PRO A 461 -2.19 13.94 -1.86
C PRO A 461 -3.20 14.92 -1.25
N GLY A 462 -2.99 15.28 0.02
CA GLY A 462 -3.80 16.28 0.73
C GLY A 462 -3.40 17.74 0.51
N VAL A 463 -2.15 18.00 0.10
CA VAL A 463 -1.67 19.29 -0.44
C VAL A 463 -0.60 18.98 -1.50
N ILE A 464 -0.79 19.51 -2.72
CA ILE A 464 0.08 19.23 -3.87
C ILE A 464 0.13 20.42 -4.82
N ASP A 465 1.31 20.73 -5.34
CA ASP A 465 1.48 21.59 -6.51
C ASP A 465 1.45 20.72 -7.77
N SER A 466 0.31 20.73 -8.46
CA SER A 466 0.01 19.89 -9.63
C SER A 466 -0.90 20.61 -10.60
N THR A 467 -0.72 20.34 -11.89
CA THR A 467 -1.64 20.75 -12.95
C THR A 467 -2.80 19.77 -13.11
N ASP A 468 -2.83 18.63 -12.42
CA ASP A 468 -3.89 17.62 -12.59
C ASP A 468 -5.18 18.02 -11.86
N GLY A 469 -6.04 18.73 -12.60
CA GLY A 469 -7.29 19.29 -12.14
C GLY A 469 -8.50 18.56 -12.71
N PRO A 470 -9.72 18.86 -12.21
CA PRO A 470 -10.93 18.15 -12.61
C PRO A 470 -11.20 18.23 -14.11
N ASP A 471 -10.86 19.36 -14.75
CA ASP A 471 -11.03 19.58 -16.19
C ASP A 471 -10.00 18.84 -17.06
N HIS A 472 -8.94 18.27 -16.45
CA HIS A 472 -7.91 17.48 -17.14
C HIS A 472 -8.20 15.98 -17.12
N ARG A 473 -9.22 15.54 -16.38
CA ARG A 473 -9.65 14.13 -16.31
C ARG A 473 -10.98 13.93 -17.04
N PRO A 474 -11.23 12.73 -17.60
CA PRO A 474 -12.57 12.35 -18.04
C PRO A 474 -13.57 12.43 -16.89
N ALA A 475 -14.84 12.66 -17.22
CA ALA A 475 -15.90 12.61 -16.21
C ALA A 475 -15.92 11.23 -15.52
N PRO A 476 -15.97 11.18 -14.18
CA PRO A 476 -15.92 9.91 -13.47
C PRO A 476 -17.20 9.09 -13.73
N PRO A 477 -17.14 7.76 -13.56
CA PRO A 477 -18.32 6.91 -13.60
C PRO A 477 -19.42 7.37 -12.64
N ALA A 478 -20.67 7.00 -12.92
CA ALA A 478 -21.80 7.38 -12.09
C ALA A 478 -21.60 6.92 -10.63
N GLY A 479 -21.69 7.85 -9.67
CA GLY A 479 -21.52 7.58 -8.25
C GLY A 479 -20.07 7.57 -7.76
N LYS A 480 -19.09 7.87 -8.63
CA LYS A 480 -17.67 8.03 -8.28
C LYS A 480 -17.25 9.49 -8.27
N LEU A 481 -16.17 9.79 -7.55
CA LEU A 481 -15.56 11.10 -7.39
C LEU A 481 -14.48 11.33 -8.46
N ASN A 482 -14.11 12.59 -8.70
CA ASN A 482 -13.03 12.91 -9.63
C ASN A 482 -11.66 12.55 -9.02
N PRO A 483 -10.85 11.69 -9.66
CA PRO A 483 -9.57 11.23 -9.12
C PRO A 483 -8.40 12.20 -9.32
N SER A 484 -8.62 13.39 -9.89
CA SER A 484 -7.53 14.34 -10.15
C SER A 484 -6.87 14.79 -8.84
N ASP A 485 -5.56 15.05 -8.87
CA ASP A 485 -4.79 15.53 -7.72
C ASP A 485 -5.50 16.69 -6.99
N LEU A 486 -5.95 17.71 -7.73
CA LEU A 486 -6.57 18.89 -7.13
C LEU A 486 -7.98 18.63 -6.57
N SER A 487 -8.73 17.67 -7.12
CA SER A 487 -10.05 17.29 -6.62
C SER A 487 -9.93 16.51 -5.31
N VAL A 488 -8.96 15.58 -5.24
CA VAL A 488 -8.68 14.81 -4.02
C VAL A 488 -8.13 15.71 -2.92
N MET A 489 -7.24 16.64 -3.28
CA MET A 489 -6.74 17.67 -2.38
C MET A 489 -7.88 18.47 -1.74
N GLU A 490 -8.87 18.91 -2.51
CA GLU A 490 -10.04 19.64 -2.00
C GLU A 490 -10.86 18.79 -1.00
N LEU A 491 -11.13 17.53 -1.33
CA LEU A 491 -11.88 16.62 -0.46
C LEU A 491 -11.15 16.31 0.86
N LEU A 492 -9.83 16.09 0.81
CA LEU A 492 -9.00 15.88 2.00
C LEU A 492 -8.93 17.16 2.86
N GLN A 493 -8.85 18.34 2.23
CA GLN A 493 -8.91 19.61 2.93
C GLN A 493 -10.27 19.87 3.58
N GLU A 494 -11.37 19.41 2.99
CA GLU A 494 -12.70 19.53 3.60
C GLU A 494 -12.90 18.57 4.77
N HIS A 495 -12.54 17.30 4.60
CA HIS A 495 -12.99 16.24 5.51
C HIS A 495 -11.95 15.73 6.50
N VAL A 496 -10.67 15.83 6.17
CA VAL A 496 -9.57 15.24 6.96
C VAL A 496 -8.73 16.32 7.62
N TRP A 497 -8.31 17.33 6.85
CA TRP A 497 -7.37 18.34 7.29
C TRP A 497 -7.82 19.17 8.51
N PRO A 498 -9.12 19.49 8.70
CA PRO A 498 -9.57 20.19 9.91
C PRO A 498 -9.27 19.39 11.19
N LEU A 499 -9.34 18.05 11.14
CA LEU A 499 -8.95 17.19 12.26
C LEU A 499 -7.44 17.23 12.49
N LEU A 500 -6.64 17.25 11.43
CA LEU A 500 -5.18 17.32 11.53
C LEU A 500 -4.72 18.61 12.22
N VAL A 501 -5.34 19.74 11.87
CA VAL A 501 -5.10 21.03 12.53
C VAL A 501 -5.62 21.01 13.97
N GLN A 502 -6.86 20.57 14.19
CA GLN A 502 -7.48 20.52 15.53
C GLN A 502 -6.64 19.74 16.55
N TYR A 503 -6.06 18.62 16.14
CA TYR A 503 -5.26 17.74 17.02
C TYR A 503 -3.75 17.97 16.90
N ASN A 504 -3.34 19.06 16.24
CA ASN A 504 -1.95 19.50 16.07
C ASN A 504 -1.04 18.37 15.56
N VAL A 505 -1.46 17.73 14.48
CA VAL A 505 -0.66 16.76 13.72
C VAL A 505 0.61 17.45 13.23
N THR A 506 1.76 16.79 13.38
CA THR A 506 3.07 17.37 13.09
C THR A 506 3.36 17.39 11.60
N LEU A 507 3.17 16.25 10.94
CA LEU A 507 3.47 16.02 9.53
C LEU A 507 2.36 15.21 8.88
N ALA A 508 2.07 15.54 7.62
CA ALA A 508 1.23 14.73 6.74
C ALA A 508 2.06 14.30 5.51
N PHE A 509 2.11 13.00 5.26
CA PHE A 509 2.84 12.38 4.16
C PHE A 509 1.88 11.81 3.12
N TRP A 510 2.20 12.02 1.85
CA TRP A 510 1.43 11.53 0.72
C TRP A 510 2.31 11.01 -0.42
N GLY A 511 1.76 10.13 -1.23
CA GLY A 511 2.36 9.54 -2.43
C GLY A 511 1.63 9.99 -3.69
N HIS A 512 1.39 9.02 -4.59
CA HIS A 512 0.58 9.09 -5.81
C HIS A 512 1.17 9.99 -6.90
N ASN A 513 1.44 11.25 -6.59
CA ASN A 513 2.19 12.11 -7.48
C ASN A 513 3.68 11.82 -7.31
N HIS A 514 4.34 11.35 -8.39
CA HIS A 514 5.69 10.82 -8.33
C HIS A 514 6.79 11.89 -8.25
N VAL A 515 6.74 12.70 -7.20
CA VAL A 515 7.58 13.87 -6.95
C VAL A 515 7.93 13.97 -5.47
N TYR A 516 9.03 14.65 -5.15
CA TYR A 516 9.23 15.17 -3.80
C TYR A 516 8.74 16.61 -3.74
N GLN A 517 7.80 16.91 -2.85
CA GLN A 517 7.39 18.27 -2.51
C GLN A 517 7.29 18.44 -1.00
N ARG A 518 7.97 19.45 -0.44
CA ARG A 518 7.76 19.92 0.93
C ARG A 518 7.14 21.31 0.90
N SER A 519 6.02 21.48 1.58
CA SER A 519 5.31 22.76 1.63
C SER A 519 5.53 23.52 2.93
N CYS A 520 4.95 24.72 3.02
CA CYS A 520 4.63 25.39 4.28
C CYS A 520 3.77 24.51 5.20
N ALA A 521 3.63 24.89 6.47
CA ALA A 521 2.60 24.36 7.33
C ALA A 521 1.22 24.88 6.90
N TRP A 522 0.30 23.98 6.62
CA TRP A 522 -0.97 24.28 5.97
C TRP A 522 -2.14 24.18 6.94
N SER A 523 -2.93 25.24 7.06
CA SER A 523 -4.24 25.25 7.73
C SER A 523 -5.30 25.53 6.68
N VAL A 524 -6.34 24.70 6.59
CA VAL A 524 -7.45 24.90 5.64
C VAL A 524 -7.93 26.35 5.71
N VAL A 525 -8.16 26.95 4.54
CA VAL A 525 -8.55 28.35 4.39
C VAL A 525 -9.90 28.59 5.08
N GLU A 526 -9.94 29.47 6.09
CA GLU A 526 -11.21 30.12 6.43
C GLU A 526 -11.62 31.03 5.25
N PRO A 527 -12.92 31.14 4.90
CA PRO A 527 -13.36 31.99 3.81
C PRO A 527 -12.83 33.43 3.94
N GLY A 528 -11.90 33.82 3.05
CA GLY A 528 -11.32 35.17 2.97
C GLY A 528 -9.83 35.31 3.30
N ALA A 529 -9.12 34.24 3.67
CA ALA A 529 -7.65 34.26 3.84
C ALA A 529 -6.90 34.03 2.50
N ALA A 530 -5.73 34.66 2.34
CA ALA A 530 -4.86 34.48 1.19
C ALA A 530 -3.94 33.26 1.44
N ASP A 531 -4.08 32.23 0.61
CA ASP A 531 -3.46 30.89 0.71
C ASP A 531 -3.66 30.16 2.07
N GLY A 532 -3.44 28.84 2.10
CA GLY A 532 -3.62 28.01 3.31
C GLY A 532 -2.38 27.96 4.20
N CYS A 533 -1.32 28.73 3.91
CA CYS A 533 -0.07 28.65 4.68
C CYS A 533 -0.16 29.46 5.97
N VAL A 534 0.06 28.80 7.11
CA VAL A 534 0.12 29.48 8.43
C VAL A 534 1.54 29.67 8.94
N ALA A 535 2.50 28.88 8.46
CA ALA A 535 3.92 29.06 8.76
C ALA A 535 4.80 28.52 7.63
N TYR A 536 5.81 29.30 7.25
CA TYR A 536 6.89 28.87 6.34
C TYR A 536 8.13 28.51 7.13
N SER A 537 9.00 27.68 6.56
CA SER A 537 10.29 27.40 7.18
C SER A 537 11.19 28.63 7.18
N SER A 538 11.98 28.77 8.26
CA SER A 538 13.15 29.63 8.25
C SER A 538 14.36 28.82 7.80
N LYS A 539 15.21 29.39 6.94
CA LYS A 539 16.46 28.73 6.53
C LYS A 539 17.58 29.11 7.49
N ARG A 540 18.34 28.11 7.95
CA ARG A 540 19.60 28.31 8.69
C ARG A 540 20.80 28.29 7.73
N ASP A 541 21.96 28.70 8.23
CA ASP A 541 23.23 28.73 7.46
C ASP A 541 23.67 27.34 6.94
N ASP A 542 23.12 26.26 7.50
CA ASP A 542 23.36 24.86 7.12
C ASP A 542 22.34 24.29 6.10
N ASP A 543 21.51 25.15 5.50
CA ASP A 543 20.42 24.81 4.55
C ASP A 543 19.33 23.90 5.14
N VAL A 544 19.22 23.82 6.48
CA VAL A 544 18.11 23.14 7.15
C VAL A 544 16.90 24.08 7.19
N ALA A 545 15.76 23.59 6.68
CA ALA A 545 14.47 24.25 6.77
C ALA A 545 13.85 24.04 8.17
N VAL A 546 13.67 25.11 8.94
CA VAL A 546 13.21 25.02 10.34
C VAL A 546 11.81 25.57 10.51
N TYR A 547 10.89 24.72 10.95
CA TYR A 547 9.54 25.06 11.39
C TYR A 547 9.51 25.11 12.91
N VAL A 548 9.20 26.27 13.48
CA VAL A 548 9.10 26.45 14.94
C VAL A 548 7.64 26.54 15.32
N GLU A 549 7.14 25.54 16.03
CA GLU A 549 5.75 25.45 16.48
C GLU A 549 4.75 25.81 15.38
N PRO A 550 4.77 25.11 14.22
CA PRO A 550 4.08 25.56 13.00
C PRO A 550 2.56 25.72 13.16
N GLY A 551 1.95 25.14 14.20
CA GLY A 551 0.52 25.27 14.52
C GLY A 551 -0.42 24.51 13.58
N ALA A 552 0.11 23.92 12.51
CA ALA A 552 -0.57 23.05 11.58
C ALA A 552 0.44 22.05 10.97
N PRO A 553 -0.03 20.97 10.31
CA PRO A 553 0.86 19.99 9.72
C PRO A 553 1.73 20.59 8.62
N VAL A 554 3.02 20.23 8.62
CA VAL A 554 3.86 20.39 7.43
C VAL A 554 3.54 19.25 6.47
N ASN A 555 3.29 19.57 5.20
CA ASN A 555 2.93 18.57 4.19
C ASN A 555 4.14 18.15 3.37
N ILE A 556 4.23 16.84 3.12
CA ILE A 556 5.28 16.23 2.30
C ILE A 556 4.65 15.26 1.32
N VAL A 557 4.83 15.49 0.03
CA VAL A 557 4.59 14.49 -1.03
C VAL A 557 5.94 13.83 -1.33
N VAL A 558 5.97 12.49 -1.29
CA VAL A 558 7.18 11.68 -1.48
C VAL A 558 6.83 10.38 -2.21
N GLY A 559 6.18 10.52 -3.36
CA GLY A 559 5.93 9.42 -4.31
C GLY A 559 7.17 9.02 -5.11
N THR A 560 8.30 8.91 -4.43
CA THR A 560 9.62 8.82 -5.06
C THR A 560 10.25 7.44 -4.92
N GLY A 561 9.47 6.42 -4.56
CA GLY A 561 9.95 5.09 -4.26
C GLY A 561 10.55 4.36 -5.47
N GLY A 562 10.13 4.71 -6.68
CA GLY A 562 10.66 4.10 -7.91
C GLY A 562 9.81 4.35 -9.16
N ALA A 563 8.50 4.57 -9.00
CA ALA A 563 7.60 4.82 -10.11
C ALA A 563 7.92 6.11 -10.88
N ARG A 564 7.67 6.10 -12.18
CA ARG A 564 8.14 7.15 -13.11
C ARG A 564 7.66 8.55 -12.71
N HIS A 565 8.56 9.52 -12.64
CA HIS A 565 8.25 10.88 -12.21
C HIS A 565 7.09 11.57 -12.97
N THR A 566 6.22 12.24 -12.21
CA THR A 566 5.06 13.00 -12.71
C THR A 566 5.41 14.47 -12.84
N TYR A 567 5.77 14.93 -14.05
CA TYR A 567 6.23 16.30 -14.29
C TYR A 567 5.07 17.29 -14.50
N ASN A 568 4.37 17.67 -13.42
CA ASN A 568 3.15 18.49 -13.51
C ASN A 568 3.05 19.66 -12.50
N GLY A 569 4.15 20.14 -11.91
CA GLY A 569 4.10 21.29 -10.97
C GLY A 569 3.95 22.67 -11.65
N HIS A 570 3.19 23.58 -11.03
CA HIS A 570 3.03 24.99 -11.41
C HIS A 570 4.06 25.94 -10.78
N GLY A 571 4.77 25.51 -9.73
CA GLY A 571 5.66 26.37 -8.95
C GLY A 571 4.91 27.24 -7.95
N HIS A 572 3.90 26.68 -7.27
CA HIS A 572 3.11 27.40 -6.27
C HIS A 572 3.97 27.82 -5.06
N THR A 573 3.65 28.99 -4.50
CA THR A 573 4.42 29.59 -3.40
C THR A 573 4.36 28.79 -2.10
N PHE A 574 3.32 27.98 -1.89
CA PHE A 574 3.22 27.11 -0.73
C PHE A 574 4.23 25.97 -0.76
N THR A 575 4.79 25.61 -1.93
CA THR A 575 5.81 24.57 -2.08
C THR A 575 7.20 25.17 -1.86
N GLU A 576 7.82 24.85 -0.73
CA GLU A 576 9.13 25.39 -0.33
C GLU A 576 10.30 24.65 -0.99
N LYS A 577 10.12 23.37 -1.30
CA LYS A 577 11.10 22.53 -2.00
C LYS A 577 10.37 21.55 -2.90
N SER A 578 10.83 21.43 -4.16
CA SER A 578 10.33 20.44 -5.10
C SER A 578 11.46 19.92 -5.99
N PHE A 579 11.51 18.62 -6.23
CA PHE A 579 12.41 18.00 -7.21
C PHE A 579 11.98 16.59 -7.60
N TYR A 580 12.52 16.12 -8.73
CA TYR A 580 12.25 14.81 -9.33
C TYR A 580 13.47 13.91 -9.17
N LYS A 581 13.58 13.29 -7.98
CA LYS A 581 14.63 12.32 -7.63
C LYS A 581 14.00 11.15 -6.89
N PHE A 582 14.53 9.95 -7.10
CA PHE A 582 14.08 8.76 -6.39
C PHE A 582 14.74 8.64 -5.03
N GLY A 583 13.99 8.23 -4.02
CA GLY A 583 14.42 8.24 -2.64
C GLY A 583 13.28 8.09 -1.65
N TYR A 584 13.60 8.35 -0.38
CA TYR A 584 12.68 8.29 0.75
C TYR A 584 13.12 9.29 1.82
N VAL A 585 12.21 9.65 2.71
CA VAL A 585 12.53 10.50 3.86
C VAL A 585 12.91 9.63 5.05
N ARG A 586 14.07 9.89 5.66
CA ARG A 586 14.37 9.43 7.03
C ARG A 586 13.77 10.41 8.01
N LEU A 587 12.66 10.04 8.64
CA LEU A 587 12.02 10.85 9.66
C LEU A 587 12.45 10.40 11.05
N THR A 588 13.24 11.22 11.73
CA THR A 588 13.79 10.94 13.05
C THR A 588 13.13 11.81 14.11
N ALA A 589 12.42 11.21 15.06
CA ALA A 589 12.11 11.91 16.30
C ALA A 589 13.33 11.86 17.22
N LEU A 590 14.00 13.00 17.43
CA LEU A 590 15.23 13.05 18.23
C LEU A 590 14.92 12.99 19.74
N ASN A 591 13.84 13.65 20.14
CA ASN A 591 13.28 13.70 21.50
C ASN A 591 11.87 14.32 21.43
N ARG A 592 11.29 14.67 22.58
CA ARG A 592 9.93 15.24 22.65
C ARG A 592 9.70 16.58 21.96
N THR A 593 10.76 17.36 21.69
CA THR A 593 10.66 18.73 21.14
C THR A 593 11.33 18.91 19.78
N HIS A 594 12.19 17.99 19.33
CA HIS A 594 12.83 18.06 18.01
C HIS A 594 12.55 16.82 17.15
N MET A 595 12.01 17.04 15.95
CA MET A 595 11.84 16.04 14.91
C MET A 595 12.57 16.51 13.65
N TYR A 596 13.39 15.64 13.08
CA TYR A 596 14.29 15.95 11.98
C TYR A 596 14.06 15.01 10.81
N GLY A 597 13.94 15.55 9.60
CA GLY A 597 13.71 14.81 8.38
C GLY A 597 14.78 15.06 7.34
N GLU A 598 15.18 14.01 6.63
CA GLU A 598 16.14 14.08 5.53
C GLU A 598 15.64 13.28 4.33
N PHE A 599 15.53 13.91 3.16
CA PHE A 599 15.33 13.18 1.93
C PHE A 599 16.65 12.54 1.48
N GLN A 600 16.68 11.20 1.43
CA GLN A 600 17.81 10.42 0.96
C GLN A 600 17.63 10.10 -0.53
N GLU A 601 18.49 10.63 -1.39
CA GLU A 601 18.53 10.20 -2.79
C GLU A 601 19.06 8.78 -2.87
N ALA A 602 18.32 7.95 -3.61
CA ALA A 602 18.68 6.58 -3.86
C ALA A 602 18.56 6.18 -5.33
N GLY A 603 18.11 7.05 -6.23
CA GLY A 603 17.94 6.74 -7.65
C GLY A 603 19.22 6.44 -8.42
N SER A 604 20.35 7.06 -8.05
CA SER A 604 21.56 7.08 -8.87
C SER A 604 22.84 6.54 -8.24
N GLY A 605 22.76 5.86 -7.09
CA GLY A 605 23.94 5.22 -6.46
C GLY A 605 24.08 5.40 -4.95
N TYR A 606 23.08 5.99 -4.29
CA TYR A 606 22.97 6.23 -2.83
C TYR A 606 23.91 7.28 -2.26
N GLY A 607 23.38 8.11 -1.36
CA GLY A 607 24.18 8.78 -0.33
C GLY A 607 24.01 10.29 -0.21
N ASP A 608 23.35 10.93 -1.18
CA ASP A 608 23.13 12.38 -1.14
C ASP A 608 21.85 12.71 -0.36
N VAL A 609 21.95 13.70 0.52
CA VAL A 609 20.80 14.31 1.19
C VAL A 609 20.41 15.58 0.45
N LEU A 610 19.23 15.60 -0.17
CA LEU A 610 18.80 16.70 -1.06
C LEU A 610 17.90 17.74 -0.37
N ASP A 611 17.29 17.36 0.74
CA ASP A 611 16.50 18.25 1.58
C ASP A 611 16.61 17.82 3.04
N LYS A 612 16.61 18.82 3.93
CA LYS A 612 16.69 18.67 5.38
C LYS A 612 15.69 19.61 6.02
N PHE A 613 14.93 19.09 6.97
CA PHE A 613 14.00 19.92 7.73
C PHE A 613 13.97 19.54 9.19
N LEU A 614 13.73 20.53 10.04
CA LEU A 614 13.61 20.40 11.48
C LEU A 614 12.29 21.01 11.92
N ILE A 615 11.47 20.23 12.62
CA ILE A 615 10.27 20.72 13.28
C ILE A 615 10.55 20.76 14.77
N THR A 616 10.32 21.92 15.39
CA THR A 616 10.37 22.07 16.83
C THR A 616 8.99 22.34 17.40
N GLN A 617 8.73 21.82 18.60
CA GLN A 617 7.49 22.06 19.33
C GLN A 617 7.77 22.28 20.82
N ARG A 618 6.79 22.84 21.54
CA ARG A 618 6.85 22.97 23.00
C ARG A 618 6.85 21.60 23.67
N ASP A 619 7.44 21.54 24.86
CA ASP A 619 7.30 20.37 25.72
C ASP A 619 5.88 20.31 26.30
N TYR A 620 5.09 19.32 25.85
CA TYR A 620 3.75 19.06 26.36
C TYR A 620 3.74 18.68 27.86
N GLY A 621 4.83 18.13 28.38
CA GLY A 621 5.02 17.89 29.82
C GLY A 621 5.54 19.11 30.58
N GLY A 622 6.13 20.08 29.87
CA GLY A 622 6.67 21.33 30.43
C GLY A 622 5.69 22.50 30.42
N ALA A 623 4.59 22.40 29.65
CA ALA A 623 3.47 23.34 29.64
C ALA A 623 2.61 23.22 30.92
N SER A 624 3.27 23.49 32.06
CA SER A 624 2.85 23.73 33.45
C SER A 624 1.48 23.24 33.93
N ASN A 625 1.45 22.85 35.20
CA ASN A 625 0.28 22.72 36.06
C ASN A 625 -0.84 23.77 35.83
N ALA A 626 -0.60 24.95 35.24
CA ALA A 626 -1.64 25.93 34.93
C ALA A 626 -2.58 25.48 33.80
N THR A 627 -2.08 24.89 32.72
CA THR A 627 -2.90 24.48 31.55
C THR A 627 -3.70 23.22 31.84
N ALA A 628 -3.10 22.26 32.55
CA ALA A 628 -3.80 21.06 33.03
C ALA A 628 -4.89 21.43 34.06
N THR A 629 -4.62 22.41 34.93
CA THR A 629 -5.64 22.93 35.88
C THR A 629 -6.75 23.67 35.14
N LEU A 630 -6.43 24.47 34.12
CA LEU A 630 -7.41 25.18 33.31
C LEU A 630 -8.28 24.21 32.48
N ILE A 631 -7.69 23.17 31.88
CA ILE A 631 -8.44 22.14 31.15
C ILE A 631 -9.29 21.29 32.10
N ALA A 632 -8.80 20.98 33.30
CA ALA A 632 -9.60 20.30 34.33
C ALA A 632 -10.77 21.17 34.79
N GLN A 633 -10.54 22.47 35.04
CA GLN A 633 -11.57 23.45 35.38
C GLN A 633 -12.59 23.62 34.26
N LEU A 634 -12.15 23.73 33.00
CA LEU A 634 -13.05 23.82 31.84
C LEU A 634 -13.85 22.54 31.63
N ARG A 635 -13.29 21.35 31.89
CA ARG A 635 -14.03 20.08 31.84
C ARG A 635 -15.09 19.99 32.94
N GLU A 636 -14.78 20.49 34.12
CA GLU A 636 -15.72 20.57 35.25
C GLU A 636 -16.84 21.58 34.97
N GLU A 637 -16.50 22.78 34.48
CA GLU A 637 -17.46 23.80 34.05
C GLU A 637 -18.35 23.30 32.90
N VAL A 638 -17.80 22.65 31.86
CA VAL A 638 -18.60 22.09 30.75
C VAL A 638 -19.53 20.96 31.23
N SER A 639 -19.09 20.17 32.21
CA SER A 639 -19.93 19.16 32.88
C SER A 639 -21.09 19.81 33.64
N GLU A 640 -20.82 20.88 34.40
CA GLU A 640 -21.84 21.66 35.09
C GLU A 640 -22.82 22.33 34.11
N TRP A 641 -22.35 22.91 33.01
CA TRP A 641 -23.20 23.51 31.97
C TRP A 641 -24.10 22.48 31.29
N LYS A 642 -23.59 21.27 31.02
CA LYS A 642 -24.43 20.16 30.52
C LYS A 642 -25.48 19.78 31.55
N ALA A 643 -25.13 19.64 32.82
CA ALA A 643 -26.09 19.33 33.89
C ALA A 643 -27.16 20.42 34.03
N VAL A 644 -26.80 21.69 33.99
CA VAL A 644 -27.73 22.84 34.06
C VAL A 644 -28.66 22.86 32.85
N THR A 645 -28.15 22.58 31.65
CA THR A 645 -28.96 22.56 30.42
C THR A 645 -29.95 21.39 30.43
N TYR A 646 -29.55 20.21 30.92
CA TYR A 646 -30.46 19.09 31.14
C TYR A 646 -31.52 19.39 32.20
N VAL A 647 -31.16 20.05 33.30
CA VAL A 647 -32.13 20.46 34.35
C VAL A 647 -33.12 21.49 33.80
N MET A 648 -32.65 22.48 33.04
CA MET A 648 -33.52 23.49 32.40
C MET A 648 -34.44 22.87 31.35
N ALA A 649 -33.96 21.91 30.55
CA ALA A 649 -34.78 21.18 29.59
C ALA A 649 -35.88 20.36 30.31
N ILE A 650 -35.52 19.64 31.38
CA ILE A 650 -36.48 18.87 32.19
C ILE A 650 -37.51 19.81 32.83
N PHE A 651 -37.08 20.96 33.39
CA PHE A 651 -37.96 21.93 34.01
C PHE A 651 -38.93 22.56 33.00
N THR A 652 -38.45 22.86 31.78
CA THR A 652 -39.26 23.39 30.68
C THR A 652 -40.27 22.35 30.20
N CYS A 653 -39.86 21.09 30.01
CA CYS A 653 -40.78 20.01 29.67
C CYS A 653 -41.84 19.78 30.77
N ALA A 654 -41.45 19.84 32.05
CA ALA A 654 -42.37 19.68 33.17
C ALA A 654 -43.37 20.85 33.27
N THR A 655 -42.93 22.09 33.07
CA THR A 655 -43.82 23.27 33.08
C THR A 655 -44.77 23.26 31.89
N LEU A 656 -44.31 22.90 30.69
CA LEU A 656 -45.18 22.71 29.52
C LEU A 656 -46.19 21.58 29.75
N GLY A 657 -45.77 20.46 30.37
CA GLY A 657 -46.66 19.36 30.73
C GLY A 657 -47.74 19.75 31.75
N VAL A 658 -47.37 20.49 32.80
CA VAL A 658 -48.32 21.01 33.80
C VAL A 658 -49.27 22.03 33.16
N PHE A 659 -48.78 22.92 32.31
CA PHE A 659 -49.61 23.88 31.59
C PHE A 659 -50.59 23.19 30.65
N ALA A 660 -50.14 22.19 29.88
CA ALA A 660 -51.00 21.38 29.02
C ALA A 660 -52.06 20.62 29.83
N PHE A 661 -51.71 20.07 31.00
CA PHE A 661 -52.65 19.41 31.90
C PHE A 661 -53.69 20.38 32.48
N LEU A 662 -53.28 21.59 32.87
CA LEU A 662 -54.19 22.64 33.36
C LEU A 662 -55.11 23.17 32.27
N VAL A 663 -54.61 23.34 31.04
CA VAL A 663 -55.42 23.71 29.88
C VAL A 663 -56.40 22.58 29.54
N TYR A 664 -55.96 21.32 29.54
CA TYR A 664 -56.81 20.16 29.27
C TYR A 664 -57.90 19.99 30.34
N THR A 665 -57.57 20.11 31.62
CA THR A 665 -58.56 20.02 32.71
C THR A 665 -59.54 21.17 32.68
N ARG A 666 -59.08 22.39 32.40
CA ARG A 666 -59.96 23.56 32.25
C ARG A 666 -60.83 23.48 30.99
N TRP A 667 -60.31 22.94 29.88
CA TRP A 667 -61.09 22.65 28.68
C TRP A 667 -62.14 21.57 28.95
N ARG A 668 -61.75 20.45 29.59
CA ARG A 668 -62.65 19.37 29.98
C ARG A 668 -63.76 19.87 30.89
N ASP A 669 -63.41 20.60 31.95
CA ASP A 669 -64.39 21.11 32.92
C ASP A 669 -65.32 22.17 32.30
N ALA A 670 -64.88 22.90 31.26
CA ALA A 670 -65.70 23.82 30.49
C ALA A 670 -66.63 23.15 29.45
N HIS A 671 -66.39 21.88 29.08
CA HIS A 671 -67.13 21.17 28.03
C HIS A 671 -67.92 19.94 28.55
N VAL A 672 -68.05 19.78 29.87
CA VAL A 672 -68.85 18.71 30.48
C VAL A 672 -70.38 18.99 30.45
N ASP A 673 -70.82 20.18 30.02
CA ASP A 673 -72.25 20.56 30.06
C ASP A 673 -72.92 20.86 28.70
N ASP A 674 -72.29 20.57 27.56
CA ASP A 674 -72.92 20.70 26.24
C ASP A 674 -73.13 19.34 25.54
N ARG A 675 -74.03 18.56 26.14
CA ARG A 675 -74.83 17.59 25.38
C ARG A 675 -75.90 18.37 24.61
N HIS A 676 -75.64 18.79 23.37
CA HIS A 676 -76.63 18.77 22.28
C HIS A 676 -76.09 19.30 20.93
N ARG A 677 -76.27 18.45 19.90
CA ARG A 677 -76.43 18.71 18.45
C ARG A 677 -75.27 18.31 17.54
N PHE A 678 -75.46 17.11 16.98
CA PHE A 678 -74.94 16.62 15.71
C PHE A 678 -75.54 17.36 14.49
N HIS A 679 -74.86 17.20 13.35
CA HIS A 679 -75.19 17.57 11.94
C HIS A 679 -74.77 18.97 11.48
N ILE A 680 -74.16 19.21 10.31
CA ILE A 680 -73.93 18.45 9.06
C ILE A 680 -72.80 19.14 8.24
N LEU A 681 -72.05 18.33 7.48
CA LEU A 681 -71.30 18.52 6.21
C LEU A 681 -71.14 19.94 5.61
N GLN A 682 -69.93 20.29 5.13
CA GLN A 682 -69.58 20.42 3.69
C GLN A 682 -68.19 21.08 3.46
N GLU A 683 -67.46 20.53 2.47
CA GLU A 683 -66.56 21.18 1.48
C GLU A 683 -65.28 21.88 1.98
N MET A 684 -64.10 21.35 1.64
CA MET A 684 -63.35 21.43 0.37
C MET A 684 -62.47 22.69 0.30
N ASP A 685 -61.19 22.42 0.05
CA ASP A 685 -60.18 23.22 -0.67
C ASP A 685 -59.98 24.67 -0.25
N ASP A 686 -58.74 25.00 0.15
CA ASP A 686 -57.76 25.65 -0.73
C ASP A 686 -56.74 26.53 0.04
N VAL A 687 -55.49 26.46 -0.44
CA VAL A 687 -54.46 27.52 -0.44
C VAL A 687 -53.65 27.82 0.84
N ALA A 688 -52.43 27.25 0.83
CA ALA A 688 -51.12 27.89 0.92
C ALA A 688 -50.92 29.27 1.62
N GLN A 689 -49.77 29.36 2.30
CA GLN A 689 -49.06 30.52 2.88
C GLN A 689 -49.41 30.92 4.33
N LEU A 690 -48.61 30.41 5.29
CA LEU A 690 -47.59 31.16 6.04
C LEU A 690 -46.76 30.24 6.94
#